data_AF-A0A4D6M8G8-F1
#
_entry.id   AF-A0A4D6M8G8-F1
#
_cell.length_a   1.000
_cell.length_b   1.000
_cell.length_c   1.000
_cell.angle_alpha   90.00
_cell.angle_beta   90.00
_cell.angle_gamma   90.00
#
_symmetry.space_group_name_H-M   'P 1'
#
loop_
_entity.id
_entity.type
_entity.pdbx_description
1 polymer ?
#
loop_
_entity_poly.entity_id
_entity_poly.type
_entity_poly.pdbx_seq_one_letter_code
_entity_poly.pdbx_strand_id
1 'polypeptide(L)'
;MNFLHSPRHRFLSPFTLFTQRRWKKPTVSAQTRLEDRVRDPHFDKLMTHLKRLYHVLEIHQLMSTRKRAPFVSLTLMSRWRNILGLNVPVGSFLHKYPHVFHVFVHPFRKNTCCRVTKKMIELILLEGVVVRQQEMEAVKRVKKLLMMSVSGSLRLHALRMIRRELGLPEDFRDSILGKFSGDFKLVGLEVVELVDWDAELGLAEVEKWREREYTEKWLSEFEIKFAFPIGFPTGFKIERGFRERLKNWQRLSYTKPYERKEVVRVRTCGGIERYEKRAVAILHELLSLTVEKMVEVDQLAHFRRDLGIEVNVRELLLRHPGIFYISTKGKTLTVFLREAYRKGGLIEPNPMYEARRNMLNLVLLGCRKTRTLLAGDEAKEESNVVVCEVNEEGERQGDWQEMEAVKRVKKLLMMSVSGSLRLHALRMIRRELGLPEDFRDSILGKFSGDFKLVGLEVVELVDWDAELGLAEVEKWREREYTEKWLSEFEIKFAFPIGFPTGFKIERGFRERLKNWQRLSYTKPYERKEVVRVRTCGGIERYEKRAVAILHELLSLTVEKMVEVDQLAHFRRDLGIEVNVRELLLRHPGIFYISTKGKTLTVFLREAYRKGGLIEPNPMYEARRNMLNLVLLGCRKTRTLLAGDEAKEESNVVVCEVNEEGERQGDWVIPFLENCEESRCIGVLLSMLHECRLWLCG
;
A
#
# COMPACT_ATOMS: atom_id res chain seq x y z
N MET A 1 69.41 -69.29 0.42
CA MET A 1 68.98 -70.24 -0.65
C MET A 1 67.50 -70.09 -0.88
N ASN A 2 67.10 -70.26 -2.14
CA ASN A 2 65.75 -70.15 -2.70
C ASN A 2 64.69 -71.07 -2.07
N PHE A 3 63.46 -70.83 -2.54
CA PHE A 3 62.25 -71.67 -2.63
C PHE A 3 61.16 -71.34 -1.61
N LEU A 4 60.06 -70.64 -1.98
CA LEU A 4 58.91 -71.04 -2.82
C LEU A 4 58.18 -72.30 -2.30
N HIS A 5 57.03 -72.15 -1.63
CA HIS A 5 55.69 -72.35 -2.23
C HIS A 5 54.52 -72.10 -1.24
N SER A 6 53.44 -71.57 -1.85
CA SER A 6 52.03 -71.33 -1.45
C SER A 6 51.31 -72.56 -0.80
N PRO A 7 50.02 -72.54 -0.33
CA PRO A 7 48.93 -71.59 -0.65
C PRO A 7 47.83 -71.25 0.41
N ARG A 8 47.09 -70.16 0.10
CA ARG A 8 45.61 -69.89 0.15
C ARG A 8 44.78 -70.56 1.26
N HIS A 9 43.98 -69.88 2.09
CA HIS A 9 42.97 -68.85 1.81
C HIS A 9 42.79 -67.97 3.06
N ARG A 10 42.70 -66.64 2.91
CA ARG A 10 42.02 -65.80 3.92
C ARG A 10 41.03 -64.86 3.22
N PHE A 11 39.82 -64.90 3.75
CA PHE A 11 38.66 -64.14 3.36
C PHE A 11 38.97 -62.65 3.19
N LEU A 12 38.38 -62.06 2.15
CA LEU A 12 38.29 -60.61 1.96
C LEU A 12 37.63 -59.97 3.19
N SER A 13 38.34 -59.02 3.81
CA SER A 13 37.71 -57.95 4.58
C SER A 13 37.80 -56.65 3.75
N PRO A 14 36.66 -56.04 3.37
CA PRO A 14 36.61 -54.87 2.50
C PRO A 14 36.75 -53.59 3.33
N PHE A 15 37.92 -53.36 3.91
CA PHE A 15 38.17 -52.15 4.67
C PHE A 15 39.55 -51.60 4.41
N THR A 16 39.71 -50.89 3.29
CA THR A 16 40.49 -49.66 3.20
C THR A 16 40.41 -49.13 1.78
N LEU A 17 39.44 -48.26 1.51
CA LEU A 17 39.51 -47.18 0.52
C LEU A 17 38.28 -46.27 0.71
N PHE A 18 38.12 -45.71 1.92
CA PHE A 18 37.22 -44.58 2.12
C PHE A 18 38.06 -43.30 2.04
N THR A 19 38.22 -42.77 0.82
CA THR A 19 38.39 -41.32 0.66
C THR A 19 37.15 -40.66 1.23
N GLN A 20 37.22 -40.18 2.47
CA GLN A 20 36.19 -39.29 3.00
C GLN A 20 36.19 -38.02 2.13
N ARG A 21 35.27 -37.96 1.16
CA ARG A 21 34.82 -36.70 0.59
C ARG A 21 34.16 -35.91 1.72
N ARG A 22 34.98 -35.13 2.43
CA ARG A 22 34.50 -34.12 3.37
C ARG A 22 33.71 -33.11 2.54
N TRP A 23 32.39 -33.24 2.52
CA TRP A 23 31.49 -32.26 1.91
C TRP A 23 31.82 -30.91 2.54
N LYS A 24 32.50 -30.03 1.79
CA LYS A 24 32.71 -28.65 2.23
C LYS A 24 31.31 -28.06 2.44
N LYS A 25 31.08 -27.44 3.60
CA LYS A 25 29.85 -26.66 3.84
C LYS A 25 29.65 -25.75 2.62
N PRO A 26 28.45 -25.70 2.01
CA PRO A 26 28.21 -24.86 0.84
C PRO A 26 28.65 -23.43 1.16
N THR A 27 29.46 -22.85 0.27
CA THR A 27 29.96 -21.49 0.46
C THR A 27 28.78 -20.55 0.39
N VAL A 28 28.52 -19.80 1.47
CA VAL A 28 27.46 -18.79 1.51
C VAL A 28 27.89 -17.63 0.63
N SER A 29 27.54 -17.70 -0.65
CA SER A 29 27.82 -16.69 -1.66
C SER A 29 26.59 -15.81 -1.90
N ALA A 30 26.77 -14.69 -2.59
CA ALA A 30 25.65 -13.86 -3.02
C ALA A 30 24.65 -14.65 -3.89
N GLN A 31 25.11 -15.66 -4.63
CA GLN A 31 24.25 -16.50 -5.46
C GLN A 31 23.38 -17.44 -4.64
N THR A 32 23.95 -18.14 -3.65
CA THR A 32 23.16 -19.02 -2.76
C THR A 32 22.16 -18.20 -1.95
N ARG A 33 22.54 -17.01 -1.45
CA ARG A 33 21.61 -16.10 -0.76
C ARG A 33 20.51 -15.56 -1.66
N LEU A 34 20.82 -15.31 -2.94
CA LEU A 34 19.80 -14.93 -3.90
C LEU A 34 18.80 -16.09 -4.07
N GLU A 35 19.26 -17.32 -4.21
CA GLU A 35 18.40 -18.49 -4.39
C GLU A 35 17.53 -18.79 -3.16
N ASP A 36 18.10 -18.70 -1.96
CA ASP A 36 17.43 -19.01 -0.68
C ASP A 36 16.53 -17.86 -0.16
N ARG A 37 16.50 -16.71 -0.84
CA ARG A 37 15.75 -15.53 -0.36
C ARG A 37 14.24 -15.76 -0.36
N VAL A 38 13.56 -15.10 0.56
CA VAL A 38 12.10 -15.01 0.54
C VAL A 38 11.66 -14.11 -0.61
N ARG A 39 11.02 -14.73 -1.61
CA ARG A 39 10.50 -14.02 -2.79
C ARG A 39 9.26 -13.23 -2.44
N ASP A 40 9.11 -12.08 -3.10
CA ASP A 40 7.95 -11.23 -2.96
C ASP A 40 7.08 -11.34 -4.22
N PRO A 41 5.89 -11.97 -4.14
CA PRO A 41 5.04 -12.19 -5.30
C PRO A 41 4.59 -10.88 -5.98
N HIS A 42 4.52 -9.77 -5.23
CA HIS A 42 4.01 -8.51 -5.76
C HIS A 42 5.02 -7.87 -6.71
N PHE A 43 6.29 -7.79 -6.28
CA PHE A 43 7.38 -7.27 -7.10
C PHE A 43 7.68 -8.18 -8.29
N ASP A 44 7.67 -9.50 -8.10
CA ASP A 44 7.89 -10.45 -9.20
C ASP A 44 6.78 -10.39 -10.27
N LYS A 45 5.52 -10.23 -9.85
CA LYS A 45 4.39 -10.03 -10.76
C LYS A 45 4.51 -8.70 -11.50
N LEU A 46 4.83 -7.62 -10.78
CA LEU A 46 5.07 -6.30 -11.38
C LEU A 46 6.19 -6.38 -12.43
N MET A 47 7.32 -7.01 -12.10
CA MET A 47 8.45 -7.14 -13.02
C MET A 47 8.06 -7.94 -14.26
N THR A 48 7.28 -9.01 -14.10
CA THR A 48 6.75 -9.78 -15.24
C THR A 48 5.87 -8.92 -16.15
N HIS A 49 5.07 -8.02 -15.59
CA HIS A 49 4.24 -7.09 -16.35
C HIS A 49 5.09 -6.02 -17.06
N LEU A 50 6.05 -5.43 -16.36
CA LEU A 50 6.96 -4.42 -16.92
C LEU A 50 7.79 -4.97 -18.07
N LYS A 51 8.32 -6.20 -17.95
CA LYS A 51 9.03 -6.83 -19.06
C LYS A 51 8.12 -6.98 -20.28
N ARG A 52 6.84 -7.33 -20.13
CA ARG A 52 5.90 -7.37 -21.28
C ARG A 52 5.77 -6.01 -21.95
N LEU A 53 5.65 -4.93 -21.17
CA LEU A 53 5.63 -3.57 -21.70
C LEU A 53 6.94 -3.22 -22.42
N TYR A 54 8.11 -3.60 -21.91
CA TYR A 54 9.38 -3.32 -22.59
C TYR A 54 9.47 -3.99 -23.96
N HIS A 55 9.05 -5.25 -24.10
CA HIS A 55 8.99 -5.90 -25.41
C HIS A 55 8.03 -5.18 -26.37
N VAL A 56 6.90 -4.66 -25.87
CA VAL A 56 5.96 -3.86 -26.66
C VAL A 56 6.61 -2.56 -27.15
N LEU A 57 7.32 -1.85 -26.28
CA LEU A 57 8.02 -0.61 -26.62
C LEU A 57 9.19 -0.84 -27.58
N GLU A 58 9.95 -1.93 -27.41
CA GLU A 58 11.01 -2.33 -28.34
C GLU A 58 10.45 -2.64 -29.73
N ILE A 59 9.31 -3.35 -29.83
CA ILE A 59 8.63 -3.58 -31.10
C ILE A 59 8.24 -2.24 -31.74
N HIS A 60 7.64 -1.33 -30.98
CA HIS A 60 7.29 0.00 -31.48
C HIS A 60 8.54 0.75 -31.99
N GLN A 61 9.65 0.76 -31.25
CA GLN A 61 10.89 1.39 -31.68
C GLN A 61 11.44 0.81 -32.99
N LEU A 62 11.42 -0.51 -33.15
CA LEU A 62 11.80 -1.17 -34.41
C LEU A 62 10.86 -0.84 -35.58
N MET A 63 9.59 -0.57 -35.30
CA MET A 63 8.64 -0.08 -36.31
C MET A 63 8.92 1.38 -36.67
N SER A 64 9.17 2.25 -35.68
CA SER A 64 9.37 3.70 -35.88
C SER A 64 10.70 4.07 -36.55
N THR A 65 11.75 3.28 -36.37
CA THR A 65 13.04 3.48 -37.05
C THR A 65 12.97 3.31 -38.57
N ARG A 66 11.83 2.83 -39.09
CA ARG A 66 11.64 2.53 -40.50
C ARG A 66 10.95 3.69 -41.20
N LYS A 67 11.59 4.21 -42.24
CA LYS A 67 11.07 5.33 -43.06
C LYS A 67 9.79 5.03 -43.86
N ARG A 68 9.30 3.77 -43.87
CA ARG A 68 8.15 3.34 -44.70
C ARG A 68 6.93 3.05 -43.84
N ALA A 69 5.87 3.85 -44.05
CA ALA A 69 4.47 3.67 -43.65
C ALA A 69 4.19 3.33 -42.16
N PRO A 70 3.00 3.65 -41.62
CA PRO A 70 2.67 3.42 -40.20
C PRO A 70 2.44 1.93 -39.85
N PHE A 71 2.81 0.99 -40.72
CA PHE A 71 2.55 -0.44 -40.58
C PHE A 71 3.69 -1.30 -41.12
N VAL A 72 3.86 -2.50 -40.55
CA VAL A 72 4.93 -3.46 -40.90
C VAL A 72 4.33 -4.84 -41.17
N SER A 73 4.81 -5.55 -42.19
CA SER A 73 4.36 -6.91 -42.49
C SER A 73 4.83 -7.94 -41.46
N LEU A 74 3.98 -8.93 -41.13
CA LEU A 74 4.31 -9.98 -40.16
C LEU A 74 5.51 -10.83 -40.59
N THR A 75 5.67 -11.07 -41.89
CA THR A 75 6.83 -11.79 -42.48
C THR A 75 8.15 -11.11 -42.16
N LEU A 76 8.13 -9.79 -41.98
CA LEU A 76 9.31 -9.01 -41.68
C LEU A 76 9.52 -8.89 -40.16
N MET A 77 8.43 -8.76 -39.40
CA MET A 77 8.47 -8.78 -37.94
C MET A 77 8.94 -10.13 -37.38
N SER A 78 8.73 -11.23 -38.09
CA SER A 78 9.21 -12.56 -37.66
C SER A 78 10.74 -12.61 -37.49
N ARG A 79 11.49 -11.84 -38.28
CA ARG A 79 12.96 -11.71 -38.17
C ARG A 79 13.40 -11.04 -36.87
N TRP A 80 12.51 -10.28 -36.22
CA TRP A 80 12.79 -9.59 -34.96
C TRP A 80 12.70 -10.49 -33.74
N ARG A 81 12.26 -11.75 -33.89
CA ARG A 81 12.13 -12.70 -32.76
C ARG A 81 13.41 -12.79 -31.92
N ASN A 82 14.56 -12.94 -32.58
CA ASN A 82 15.84 -13.10 -31.90
C ASN A 82 16.33 -11.79 -31.27
N ILE A 83 16.09 -10.65 -31.95
CA ILE A 83 16.45 -9.32 -31.47
C ILE A 83 15.68 -9.00 -30.18
N LEU A 84 14.38 -9.26 -30.18
CA LEU A 84 13.47 -9.04 -29.04
C LEU A 84 13.61 -10.12 -27.95
N GLY A 85 14.37 -11.19 -28.20
CA GLY A 85 14.50 -12.31 -27.28
C GLY A 85 13.18 -13.01 -26.92
N LEU A 86 12.21 -13.02 -27.84
CA LEU A 86 10.88 -13.58 -27.62
C LEU A 86 10.90 -15.11 -27.74
N ASN A 87 10.42 -15.80 -26.71
CA ASN A 87 10.25 -17.26 -26.72
C ASN A 87 9.10 -17.73 -27.63
N VAL A 88 8.22 -16.82 -28.04
CA VAL A 88 7.00 -17.08 -28.83
C VAL A 88 7.14 -16.41 -30.21
N PRO A 89 6.54 -16.96 -31.29
CA PRO A 89 6.49 -16.27 -32.58
C PRO A 89 5.89 -14.86 -32.45
N VAL A 90 6.48 -13.89 -33.16
CA VAL A 90 6.07 -12.47 -33.07
C VAL A 90 4.59 -12.30 -33.41
N GLY A 91 4.09 -12.99 -34.44
CA GLY A 91 2.66 -12.99 -34.78
C GLY A 91 1.77 -13.38 -33.61
N SER A 92 2.05 -14.49 -32.94
CA SER A 92 1.30 -14.95 -31.76
C SER A 92 1.43 -14.02 -30.56
N PHE A 93 2.57 -13.32 -30.43
CA PHE A 93 2.74 -12.28 -29.41
C PHE A 93 1.83 -11.08 -29.67
N LEU A 94 1.79 -10.57 -30.91
CA LEU A 94 0.95 -9.43 -31.28
C LEU A 94 -0.53 -9.72 -31.05
N HIS A 95 -0.99 -10.92 -31.42
CA HIS A 95 -2.38 -11.32 -31.22
C HIS A 95 -2.80 -11.30 -29.75
N LYS A 96 -1.89 -11.50 -28.78
CA LYS A 96 -2.19 -11.44 -27.34
C LYS A 96 -2.55 -10.03 -26.84
N TYR A 97 -2.20 -8.99 -27.60
CA TYR A 97 -2.33 -7.59 -27.20
C TYR A 97 -3.09 -6.76 -28.27
N PRO A 98 -4.36 -7.07 -28.54
CA PRO A 98 -5.15 -6.41 -29.59
C PRO A 98 -5.37 -4.91 -29.33
N HIS A 99 -5.37 -4.49 -28.06
CA HIS A 99 -5.51 -3.09 -27.67
C HIS A 99 -4.24 -2.25 -27.95
N VAL A 100 -3.11 -2.90 -28.20
CA VAL A 100 -1.82 -2.25 -28.48
C VAL A 100 -1.44 -2.38 -29.95
N PHE A 101 -1.70 -3.56 -30.53
CA PHE A 101 -1.36 -3.88 -31.91
C PHE A 101 -2.62 -4.22 -32.71
N HIS A 102 -2.80 -3.51 -33.83
CA HIS A 102 -3.84 -3.78 -34.80
C HIS A 102 -3.25 -4.57 -35.97
N VAL A 103 -3.58 -5.86 -36.04
CA VAL A 103 -3.18 -6.76 -37.13
C VAL A 103 -4.28 -6.75 -38.19
N PHE A 104 -3.91 -6.50 -39.45
CA PHE A 104 -4.85 -6.39 -40.57
C PHE A 104 -4.23 -6.91 -41.87
N VAL A 105 -5.07 -7.32 -42.83
CA VAL A 105 -4.59 -7.70 -44.17
C VAL A 105 -4.53 -6.46 -45.04
N HIS A 106 -3.40 -6.22 -45.70
CA HIS A 106 -3.25 -5.04 -46.55
C HIS A 106 -4.17 -5.15 -47.78
N PRO A 107 -5.06 -4.17 -48.05
CA PRO A 107 -6.07 -4.25 -49.11
C PRO A 107 -5.51 -4.64 -50.49
N PHE A 108 -4.39 -4.04 -50.88
CA PHE A 108 -3.78 -4.27 -52.21
C PHE A 108 -2.72 -5.38 -52.28
N ARG A 109 -2.04 -5.69 -51.17
CA ARG A 109 -0.86 -6.59 -51.18
C ARG A 109 -1.18 -7.98 -50.63
N LYS A 110 -2.39 -8.20 -50.09
CA LYS A 110 -2.86 -9.42 -49.40
C LYS A 110 -1.93 -9.94 -48.27
N ASN A 111 -0.91 -9.17 -47.89
CA ASN A 111 0.02 -9.49 -46.80
C ASN A 111 -0.57 -9.04 -45.47
N THR A 112 -0.39 -9.87 -44.43
CA THR A 112 -0.76 -9.50 -43.07
C THR A 112 0.23 -8.48 -42.52
N CYS A 113 -0.28 -7.33 -42.11
CA CYS A 113 0.45 -6.20 -41.56
C CYS A 113 0.00 -5.92 -40.12
N CYS A 114 0.86 -5.24 -39.38
CA CYS A 114 0.59 -4.77 -38.04
C CYS A 114 0.88 -3.28 -37.96
N ARG A 115 -0.01 -2.54 -37.29
CA ARG A 115 0.20 -1.15 -36.86
C ARG A 115 -0.03 -1.04 -35.37
N VAL A 116 0.57 -0.03 -34.74
CA VAL A 116 0.29 0.30 -33.34
C VAL A 116 -1.04 1.06 -33.27
N THR A 117 -1.83 0.80 -32.25
CA THR A 117 -3.14 1.45 -32.05
C THR A 117 -2.96 2.93 -31.70
N LYS A 118 -3.95 3.77 -32.08
CA LYS A 118 -3.95 5.22 -31.76
C LYS A 118 -3.79 5.46 -30.25
N LYS A 119 -4.53 4.71 -29.43
CA LYS A 119 -4.48 4.77 -27.97
C LYS A 119 -3.08 4.53 -27.40
N MET A 120 -2.32 3.58 -27.94
CA MET A 120 -0.94 3.35 -27.50
C MET A 120 -0.01 4.49 -27.95
N ILE A 121 -0.18 4.99 -29.17
CA ILE A 121 0.62 6.11 -29.69
C ILE A 121 0.38 7.37 -28.84
N GLU A 122 -0.86 7.68 -28.50
CA GLU A 122 -1.22 8.82 -27.63
C GLU A 122 -0.53 8.72 -26.26
N LEU A 123 -0.47 7.53 -25.66
CA LEU A 123 0.22 7.32 -24.38
C LEU A 123 1.74 7.48 -24.49
N ILE A 124 2.35 7.03 -25.59
CA ILE A 124 3.79 7.23 -25.87
C ILE A 124 4.08 8.73 -26.05
N LEU A 125 3.23 9.45 -26.78
CA LEU A 125 3.35 10.89 -26.96
C LEU A 125 3.18 11.64 -25.64
N LEU A 126 2.23 11.21 -24.80
CA LEU A 126 2.02 11.75 -23.47
C LEU A 126 3.27 11.60 -22.59
N GLU A 127 3.92 10.42 -22.57
CA GLU A 127 5.20 10.25 -21.86
C GLU A 127 6.25 11.26 -22.36
N GLY A 128 6.36 11.46 -23.67
CA GLY A 128 7.28 12.44 -24.25
C GLY A 128 6.97 13.89 -23.86
N VAL A 129 5.69 14.26 -23.75
CA VAL A 129 5.25 15.59 -23.26
C VAL A 129 5.63 15.77 -21.80
N VAL A 130 5.35 14.76 -20.97
CA VAL A 130 5.67 14.79 -19.54
C VAL A 130 7.18 14.89 -19.31
N VAL A 131 8.00 14.18 -20.08
CA VAL A 131 9.47 14.28 -20.02
C VAL A 131 9.94 15.72 -20.26
N ARG A 132 9.36 16.42 -21.24
CA ARG A 132 9.70 17.83 -21.51
C ARG A 132 9.21 18.77 -20.41
N GLN A 133 8.02 18.54 -19.86
CA GLN A 133 7.48 19.35 -18.76
C GLN A 133 8.28 19.18 -17.46
N GLN A 134 8.88 18.01 -17.24
CA GLN A 134 9.69 17.70 -16.06
C GLN A 134 11.20 17.99 -16.24
N GLU A 135 11.56 18.89 -17.15
CA GLU A 135 12.96 19.25 -17.44
C GLU A 135 13.74 19.66 -16.18
N MET A 136 13.19 20.55 -15.35
CA MET A 136 13.85 21.01 -14.12
C MET A 136 14.04 19.88 -13.10
N GLU A 137 13.11 18.92 -13.06
CA GLU A 137 13.23 17.76 -12.17
C GLU A 137 14.30 16.78 -12.67
N ALA A 138 14.45 16.64 -14.00
CA ALA A 138 15.56 15.91 -14.60
C ALA A 138 16.92 16.55 -14.25
N VAL A 139 17.03 17.88 -14.34
CA VAL A 139 18.22 18.63 -13.90
C VAL A 139 18.53 18.33 -12.43
N LYS A 140 17.54 18.46 -11.53
CA LYS A 140 17.72 18.16 -10.10
C LYS A 140 18.20 16.73 -9.84
N ARG A 141 17.66 15.73 -10.55
CA ARG A 141 18.09 14.33 -10.43
C ARG A 141 19.55 14.13 -10.85
N VAL A 142 19.97 14.73 -11.97
CA VAL A 142 21.36 14.65 -12.44
C VAL A 142 22.30 15.40 -11.50
N LYS A 143 21.90 16.61 -11.04
CA LYS A 143 22.66 17.42 -10.08
C LYS A 143 22.90 16.63 -8.78
N LYS A 144 21.85 16.07 -8.20
CA LYS A 144 21.94 15.19 -7.00
C LYS A 144 22.84 13.98 -7.23
N LEU A 145 22.74 13.32 -8.38
CA LEU A 145 23.57 12.16 -8.69
C LEU A 145 25.07 12.53 -8.77
N LEU A 146 25.39 13.68 -9.36
CA LEU A 146 26.76 14.22 -9.37
C LEU A 146 27.23 14.65 -7.98
N MET A 147 26.34 15.24 -7.17
CA MET A 147 26.67 15.61 -5.78
C MET A 147 27.00 14.39 -4.90
N MET A 148 26.43 13.22 -5.19
CA MET A 148 26.79 11.96 -4.52
C MET A 148 28.10 11.34 -5.02
N SER A 149 28.59 11.77 -6.19
CA SER A 149 29.87 11.28 -6.75
C SER A 149 31.05 11.80 -5.93
N VAL A 150 32.05 10.95 -5.72
CA VAL A 150 33.25 11.29 -4.94
C VAL A 150 34.01 12.47 -5.53
N SER A 151 34.10 12.52 -6.86
CA SER A 151 34.79 13.58 -7.61
C SER A 151 33.86 14.69 -8.10
N GLY A 152 32.56 14.63 -7.80
CA GLY A 152 31.56 15.53 -8.39
C GLY A 152 31.40 15.34 -9.91
N SER A 153 31.90 14.22 -10.46
CA SER A 153 31.85 13.92 -11.89
C SER A 153 31.31 12.51 -12.16
N LEU A 154 30.71 12.30 -13.33
CA LEU A 154 30.18 11.01 -13.76
C LEU A 154 30.42 10.77 -15.24
N ARG A 155 30.59 9.51 -15.62
CA ARG A 155 30.68 9.12 -17.03
C ARG A 155 29.30 9.21 -17.69
N LEU A 156 29.23 9.89 -18.84
CA LEU A 156 28.03 9.98 -19.68
C LEU A 156 27.46 8.61 -20.05
N HIS A 157 28.33 7.62 -20.26
CA HIS A 157 27.88 6.26 -20.53
C HIS A 157 27.05 5.69 -19.37
N ALA A 158 27.44 5.92 -18.11
CA ALA A 158 26.68 5.45 -16.96
C ALA A 158 25.29 6.10 -16.89
N LEU A 159 25.21 7.42 -17.12
CA LEU A 159 23.93 8.14 -17.21
C LEU A 159 23.05 7.61 -18.34
N ARG A 160 23.65 7.29 -19.50
CA ARG A 160 22.93 6.72 -20.65
C ARG A 160 22.32 5.35 -20.33
N MET A 161 23.00 4.54 -19.52
CA MET A 161 22.52 3.21 -19.13
C MET A 161 21.25 3.27 -18.27
N ILE A 162 21.10 4.29 -17.42
CA ILE A 162 19.92 4.47 -16.54
C ILE A 162 19.02 5.63 -16.98
N ARG A 163 19.15 6.08 -18.24
CA ARG A 163 18.47 7.25 -18.79
C ARG A 163 16.96 7.15 -18.64
N ARG A 164 16.40 5.97 -18.96
CA ARG A 164 14.96 5.69 -18.88
C ARG A 164 14.48 5.68 -17.43
N GLU A 165 15.27 5.12 -16.52
CA GLU A 165 14.98 5.03 -15.09
C GLU A 165 15.02 6.41 -14.43
N LEU A 166 15.93 7.29 -14.83
CA LEU A 166 16.00 8.70 -14.38
C LEU A 166 14.93 9.59 -15.03
N GLY A 167 14.31 9.14 -16.12
CA GLY A 167 13.32 9.94 -16.86
C GLY A 167 13.95 11.03 -17.73
N LEU A 168 15.16 10.80 -18.21
CA LEU A 168 15.89 11.75 -19.06
C LEU A 168 15.45 11.64 -20.53
N PRO A 169 15.40 12.75 -21.27
CA PRO A 169 15.08 12.74 -22.69
C PRO A 169 16.16 12.01 -23.51
N GLU A 170 15.83 11.57 -24.73
CA GLU A 170 16.79 10.88 -25.61
C GLU A 170 18.02 11.74 -25.94
N ASP A 171 17.80 13.04 -26.09
CA ASP A 171 18.80 14.07 -26.40
C ASP A 171 19.35 14.79 -25.15
N PHE A 172 19.28 14.17 -23.96
CA PHE A 172 19.64 14.82 -22.68
C PHE A 172 21.04 15.44 -22.65
N ARG A 173 21.96 15.00 -23.51
CA ARG A 173 23.27 15.61 -23.65
C ARG A 173 23.16 17.08 -24.05
N ASP A 174 22.27 17.39 -25.00
CA ASP A 174 22.12 18.76 -25.52
C ASP A 174 20.97 19.46 -24.78
N SER A 175 19.84 18.78 -24.59
CA SER A 175 18.64 19.36 -23.99
C SER A 175 18.76 19.63 -22.48
N ILE A 176 19.57 18.85 -21.74
CA ILE A 176 19.81 19.05 -20.31
C ILE A 176 21.24 19.56 -20.08
N LEU A 177 22.26 18.79 -20.44
CA LEU A 177 23.63 19.13 -20.06
C LEU A 177 24.17 20.35 -20.82
N GLY A 178 23.83 20.49 -22.11
CA GLY A 178 24.21 21.64 -22.93
C GLY A 178 23.44 22.92 -22.57
N LYS A 179 22.14 22.80 -22.32
CA LYS A 179 21.26 23.93 -21.96
C LYS A 179 21.55 24.50 -20.57
N PHE A 180 21.86 23.66 -19.59
CA PHE A 180 22.14 24.06 -18.21
C PHE A 180 23.64 24.10 -17.92
N SER A 181 24.38 24.87 -18.72
CA SER A 181 25.85 25.01 -18.63
C SER A 181 26.34 25.67 -17.33
N GLY A 182 25.46 26.38 -16.62
CA GLY A 182 25.74 26.91 -15.27
C GLY A 182 25.79 25.82 -14.19
N ASP A 183 25.07 24.72 -14.37
CA ASP A 183 25.04 23.60 -13.42
C ASP A 183 26.03 22.48 -13.82
N PHE A 184 26.18 22.24 -15.14
CA PHE A 184 26.93 21.11 -15.68
C PHE A 184 28.03 21.55 -16.63
N LYS A 185 29.21 20.94 -16.49
CA LYS A 185 30.33 21.09 -17.41
C LYS A 185 30.65 19.76 -18.06
N LEU A 186 30.61 19.74 -19.39
CA LEU A 186 31.06 18.60 -20.18
C LEU A 186 32.57 18.68 -20.37
N VAL A 187 33.32 17.76 -19.74
CA VAL A 187 34.77 17.64 -19.89
C VAL A 187 35.07 16.53 -20.89
N GLY A 188 35.61 16.93 -22.04
CA GLY A 188 35.80 16.04 -23.18
C GLY A 188 34.48 15.57 -23.78
N LEU A 189 34.44 14.33 -24.26
CA LEU A 189 33.25 13.73 -24.90
C LEU A 189 32.45 12.81 -23.99
N GLU A 190 32.96 12.46 -22.79
CA GLU A 190 32.44 11.36 -21.99
C GLU A 190 32.22 11.65 -20.51
N VAL A 191 32.65 12.80 -19.96
CA VAL A 191 32.54 13.11 -18.53
C VAL A 191 31.69 14.36 -18.31
N VAL A 192 30.77 14.27 -17.35
CA VAL A 192 29.99 15.40 -16.83
C VAL A 192 30.50 15.75 -15.45
N GLU A 193 30.83 17.01 -15.23
CA GLU A 193 31.22 17.56 -13.94
C GLU A 193 30.15 18.52 -13.43
N LEU A 194 29.98 18.55 -12.11
CA LEU A 194 29.16 19.52 -11.42
C LEU A 194 29.93 20.84 -11.31
N VAL A 195 29.33 21.94 -11.77
CA VAL A 195 29.91 23.29 -11.67
C VAL A 195 29.56 23.90 -10.32
N ASP A 196 28.26 23.90 -10.00
CA ASP A 196 27.73 24.55 -8.81
C ASP A 196 27.13 23.54 -7.82
N TRP A 197 27.50 23.66 -6.56
CA TRP A 197 26.99 22.82 -5.49
C TRP A 197 25.78 23.48 -4.83
N ASP A 198 24.61 22.85 -4.98
CA ASP A 198 23.37 23.35 -4.41
C ASP A 198 23.10 22.73 -3.04
N ALA A 199 23.22 23.53 -1.98
CA ALA A 199 22.99 23.08 -0.61
C ALA A 199 21.51 22.72 -0.33
N GLU A 200 20.55 23.33 -1.03
CA GLU A 200 19.12 23.09 -0.83
C GLU A 200 18.71 21.70 -1.32
N LEU A 201 19.42 21.18 -2.34
CA LEU A 201 19.23 19.82 -2.84
C LEU A 201 19.88 18.74 -1.96
N GLY A 202 20.69 19.13 -0.97
CA GLY A 202 21.49 18.23 -0.12
C GLY A 202 20.70 17.39 0.89
N LEU A 203 19.37 17.52 0.95
CA LEU A 203 18.52 16.68 1.78
C LEU A 203 18.19 15.35 1.08
N ALA A 204 18.58 14.25 1.72
CA ALA A 204 18.31 12.90 1.23
C ALA A 204 16.88 12.45 1.53
N GLU A 205 16.34 11.55 0.71
CA GLU A 205 14.95 11.11 0.81
C GLU A 205 14.67 10.37 2.12
N VAL A 206 15.66 9.63 2.63
CA VAL A 206 15.56 8.97 3.94
C VAL A 206 15.49 9.99 5.09
N GLU A 207 16.08 11.18 4.94
CA GLU A 207 16.02 12.22 5.97
C GLU A 207 14.64 12.87 5.99
N LYS A 208 14.05 13.15 4.82
CA LYS A 208 12.65 13.61 4.72
C LYS A 208 11.68 12.58 5.31
N TRP A 209 11.93 11.29 5.08
CA TRP A 209 11.16 10.24 5.72
C TRP A 209 11.28 10.31 7.25
N ARG A 210 12.49 10.44 7.81
CA ARG A 210 12.68 10.57 9.27
C ARG A 210 11.94 11.79 9.83
N GLU A 211 12.03 12.93 9.15
CA GLU A 211 11.32 14.15 9.53
C GLU A 211 9.81 13.90 9.60
N ARG A 212 9.22 13.28 8.58
CA ARG A 212 7.81 12.87 8.59
C ARG A 212 7.48 11.91 9.74
N GLU A 213 8.33 10.93 10.02
CA GLU A 213 8.10 10.00 11.14
C GLU A 213 8.13 10.72 12.50
N TYR A 214 8.96 11.77 12.65
CA TYR A 214 8.97 12.61 13.84
C TYR A 214 7.71 13.46 13.96
N THR A 215 7.35 14.16 12.89
CA THR A 215 6.25 15.14 12.90
C THR A 215 4.87 14.49 12.87
N GLU A 216 4.73 13.39 12.13
CA GLU A 216 3.45 12.70 11.87
C GLU A 216 3.22 11.55 12.86
N LYS A 217 4.26 10.78 13.21
CA LYS A 217 4.13 9.57 14.04
C LYS A 217 4.72 9.69 15.45
N TRP A 218 5.38 10.79 15.78
CA TRP A 218 5.91 11.11 17.13
C TRP A 218 6.77 9.98 17.72
N LEU A 219 7.53 9.31 16.86
CA LEU A 219 8.45 8.24 17.26
C LEU A 219 9.73 8.84 17.88
N SER A 220 10.34 8.12 18.83
CA SER A 220 11.51 8.62 19.58
C SER A 220 12.67 9.00 18.68
N GLU A 221 13.24 10.21 18.87
CA GLU A 221 14.43 10.69 18.14
C GLU A 221 15.55 9.64 18.21
N PHE A 222 15.74 9.05 19.39
CA PHE A 222 16.78 8.05 19.66
C PHE A 222 16.67 6.80 18.77
N GLU A 223 15.47 6.39 18.37
CA GLU A 223 15.29 5.18 17.56
C GLU A 223 15.33 5.44 16.06
N ILE A 224 14.98 6.65 15.61
CA ILE A 224 14.81 6.96 14.17
C ILE A 224 15.94 7.83 13.59
N LYS A 225 16.80 8.43 14.43
CA LYS A 225 17.81 9.42 14.01
C LYS A 225 18.62 9.01 12.80
N PHE A 226 18.97 7.74 12.74
CA PHE A 226 19.79 7.14 11.68
C PHE A 226 19.09 5.97 11.00
N ALA A 227 17.78 5.84 11.20
CA ALA A 227 17.04 4.68 10.73
C ALA A 227 16.68 4.79 9.25
N PHE A 228 16.47 3.63 8.63
CA PHE A 228 15.88 3.45 7.33
C PHE A 228 14.48 2.86 7.47
N PRO A 229 13.54 3.18 6.56
CA PRO A 229 12.26 2.47 6.51
C PRO A 229 12.50 0.98 6.24
N ILE A 230 11.80 0.11 6.98
CA ILE A 230 11.94 -1.34 6.86
C ILE A 230 10.59 -1.99 6.58
N GLY A 231 10.52 -2.74 5.48
CA GLY A 231 9.38 -3.60 5.14
C GLY A 231 9.85 -5.01 4.78
N PHE A 232 9.47 -6.02 5.56
CA PHE A 232 9.78 -7.42 5.22
C PHE A 232 8.67 -8.05 4.38
N PRO A 233 9.00 -8.97 3.45
CA PRO A 233 7.99 -9.70 2.70
C PRO A 233 7.20 -10.66 3.61
N THR A 234 5.97 -10.97 3.21
CA THR A 234 5.16 -11.99 3.88
C THR A 234 5.90 -13.32 3.91
N GLY A 235 6.05 -13.94 5.08
CA GLY A 235 6.79 -15.19 5.25
C GLY A 235 8.30 -15.04 5.48
N PHE A 236 8.81 -13.82 5.68
CA PHE A 236 10.21 -13.61 6.06
C PHE A 236 10.53 -14.27 7.41
N LYS A 237 11.48 -15.21 7.42
CA LYS A 237 11.91 -15.91 8.64
C LYS A 237 12.88 -15.03 9.43
N ILE A 238 12.46 -14.57 10.60
CA ILE A 238 13.30 -13.79 11.51
C ILE A 238 14.10 -14.76 12.38
N GLU A 239 15.40 -14.86 12.11
CA GLU A 239 16.32 -15.67 12.92
C GLU A 239 16.54 -15.06 14.32
N ARG A 240 16.93 -15.90 15.29
CA ARG A 240 17.33 -15.44 16.63
C ARG A 240 18.46 -14.40 16.52
N GLY A 241 18.33 -13.29 17.23
CA GLY A 241 19.29 -12.19 17.18
C GLY A 241 19.22 -11.29 15.94
N PHE A 242 18.41 -11.60 14.91
CA PHE A 242 18.24 -10.73 13.75
C PHE A 242 17.66 -9.35 14.12
N ARG A 243 16.64 -9.32 14.99
CA ARG A 243 16.02 -8.05 15.43
C ARG A 243 16.99 -7.15 16.18
N GLU A 244 17.82 -7.73 17.05
CA GLU A 244 18.84 -7.00 17.81
C GLU A 244 19.92 -6.43 16.88
N ARG A 245 20.43 -7.25 15.97
CA ARG A 245 21.40 -6.81 14.94
C ARG A 245 20.82 -5.68 14.08
N LEU A 246 19.58 -5.82 13.62
CA LEU A 246 18.91 -4.79 12.84
C LEU A 246 18.74 -3.50 13.66
N LYS A 247 18.29 -3.60 14.92
CA LYS A 247 18.12 -2.45 15.82
C LYS A 247 19.44 -1.72 16.04
N ASN A 248 20.53 -2.45 16.26
CA ASN A 248 21.87 -1.88 16.41
C ASN A 248 22.34 -1.22 15.11
N TRP A 249 22.16 -1.88 13.97
CA TRP A 249 22.49 -1.33 12.66
C TRP A 249 21.70 -0.03 12.36
N GLN A 250 20.41 0.02 12.71
CA GLN A 250 19.59 1.23 12.56
C GLN A 250 20.08 2.39 13.43
N ARG A 251 20.68 2.11 14.59
CA ARG A 251 21.27 3.10 15.50
C ARG A 251 22.68 3.55 15.14
N LEU A 252 23.38 2.85 14.25
CA LEU A 252 24.72 3.26 13.80
C LEU A 252 24.69 4.68 13.21
N SER A 253 25.76 5.45 13.43
CA SER A 253 25.88 6.80 12.88
C SER A 253 25.63 6.81 11.36
N TYR A 254 24.72 7.67 10.91
CA TYR A 254 24.44 7.89 9.49
C TYR A 254 25.39 8.97 8.94
N THR A 255 26.11 8.63 7.87
CA THR A 255 26.83 9.63 7.05
C THR A 255 25.95 9.95 5.86
N LYS A 256 25.69 11.24 5.62
CA LYS A 256 24.77 11.65 4.54
C LYS A 256 25.38 11.31 3.16
N PRO A 257 24.57 10.91 2.16
CA PRO A 257 25.03 10.64 0.80
C PRO A 257 25.80 11.80 0.18
N TYR A 258 25.37 13.03 0.46
CA TYR A 258 25.93 14.27 -0.09
C TYR A 258 27.10 14.83 0.74
N GLU A 259 27.47 14.22 1.86
CA GLU A 259 28.57 14.71 2.70
C GLU A 259 29.93 14.24 2.14
N ARG A 260 30.80 15.18 1.78
CA ARG A 260 32.17 14.92 1.29
C ARG A 260 33.09 14.54 2.46
N LYS A 261 32.93 13.34 3.00
CA LYS A 261 33.94 12.71 3.88
C LYS A 261 34.84 11.81 3.05
N GLU A 262 36.15 11.95 3.25
CA GLU A 262 37.15 10.98 2.80
C GLU A 262 36.66 9.57 3.15
N VAL A 263 36.88 8.62 2.25
CA VAL A 263 36.53 7.20 2.45
C VAL A 263 37.50 6.62 3.48
N VAL A 264 37.35 7.01 4.75
CA VAL A 264 38.18 6.50 5.84
C VAL A 264 37.72 5.08 6.15
N ARG A 265 38.39 4.12 5.52
CA ARG A 265 38.32 2.70 5.90
C ARG A 265 38.94 2.56 7.29
N VAL A 266 38.12 2.55 8.33
CA VAL A 266 38.62 2.10 9.63
C VAL A 266 38.62 0.57 9.60
N ARG A 267 39.80 -0.05 9.78
CA ARG A 267 39.98 -1.52 9.80
C ARG A 267 39.28 -2.22 10.99
N THR A 268 38.53 -1.49 11.79
CA THR A 268 37.75 -2.01 12.92
C THR A 268 36.36 -2.46 12.47
N CYS A 269 35.76 -3.42 13.18
CA CYS A 269 34.43 -3.95 12.87
C CYS A 269 33.36 -2.85 12.75
N GLY A 270 33.38 -1.85 13.65
CA GLY A 270 32.46 -0.71 13.61
C GLY A 270 32.71 0.26 12.46
N GLY A 271 33.93 0.31 11.91
CA GLY A 271 34.24 1.07 10.70
C GLY A 271 33.60 0.48 9.45
N ILE A 272 33.64 -0.85 9.34
CA ILE A 272 33.06 -1.60 8.21
C ILE A 272 31.54 -1.42 8.17
N GLU A 273 30.85 -1.53 9.31
CA GLU A 273 29.39 -1.37 9.35
C GLU A 273 28.93 0.06 9.03
N ARG A 274 29.68 1.08 9.46
CA ARG A 274 29.40 2.49 9.09
C ARG A 274 29.59 2.74 7.61
N TYR A 275 30.65 2.16 7.03
CA TYR A 275 30.89 2.21 5.59
C TYR A 275 29.77 1.51 4.81
N GLU A 276 29.35 0.32 5.26
CA GLU A 276 28.22 -0.40 4.69
C GLU A 276 26.93 0.43 4.75
N LYS A 277 26.67 1.09 5.89
CA LYS A 277 25.52 1.97 6.07
C LYS A 277 25.54 3.19 5.15
N ARG A 278 26.71 3.80 4.90
CA ARG A 278 26.85 4.87 3.91
C ARG A 278 26.57 4.35 2.49
N ALA A 279 27.07 3.18 2.12
CA ALA A 279 26.81 2.60 0.81
C ALA A 279 25.30 2.30 0.62
N VAL A 280 24.62 1.80 1.65
CA VAL A 280 23.15 1.64 1.66
C VAL A 280 22.44 2.98 1.49
N ALA A 281 22.91 4.03 2.18
CA ALA A 281 22.34 5.37 2.05
C ALA A 281 22.42 5.90 0.61
N ILE A 282 23.58 5.73 -0.05
CA ILE A 282 23.80 6.16 -1.43
C ILE A 282 22.91 5.36 -2.39
N LEU A 283 22.83 4.03 -2.23
CA LEU A 283 21.97 3.21 -3.09
C LEU A 283 20.49 3.49 -2.90
N HIS A 284 20.06 3.72 -1.65
CA HIS A 284 18.70 4.15 -1.35
C HIS A 284 18.42 5.49 -2.03
N GLU A 285 19.31 6.47 -1.90
CA GLU A 285 19.12 7.78 -2.54
C GLU A 285 19.09 7.68 -4.06
N LEU A 286 20.01 6.93 -4.68
CA LEU A 286 20.02 6.72 -6.14
C LEU A 286 18.72 6.07 -6.63
N LEU A 287 18.24 5.03 -5.96
CA LEU A 287 16.94 4.43 -6.29
C LEU A 287 15.80 5.42 -6.07
N SER A 288 15.87 6.24 -5.02
CA SER A 288 14.92 7.33 -4.79
C SER A 288 14.95 8.41 -5.86
N LEU A 289 16.03 8.59 -6.62
CA LEU A 289 16.05 9.51 -7.77
C LEU A 289 15.37 8.94 -9.01
N THR A 290 15.19 7.62 -9.10
CA THR A 290 14.56 7.03 -10.29
C THR A 290 13.04 7.17 -10.26
N VAL A 291 12.45 7.25 -11.45
CA VAL A 291 11.01 7.47 -11.67
C VAL A 291 10.18 6.35 -11.03
N GLU A 292 10.62 5.11 -11.19
CA GLU A 292 9.92 3.91 -10.72
C GLU A 292 10.59 3.34 -9.44
N LYS A 293 11.56 4.03 -8.82
CA LYS A 293 12.27 3.55 -7.61
C LYS A 293 12.86 2.14 -7.75
N MET A 294 13.31 1.83 -8.96
CA MET A 294 13.92 0.55 -9.34
C MET A 294 14.97 0.76 -10.43
N VAL A 295 15.99 -0.12 -10.47
CA VAL A 295 17.08 -0.12 -11.45
C VAL A 295 17.60 -1.54 -11.63
N GLU A 296 18.20 -1.87 -12.78
CA GLU A 296 18.90 -3.16 -12.95
C GLU A 296 20.22 -3.19 -12.17
N VAL A 297 20.51 -4.30 -11.48
CA VAL A 297 21.69 -4.42 -10.61
C VAL A 297 23.00 -4.24 -11.40
N ASP A 298 23.02 -4.68 -12.65
CA ASP A 298 24.20 -4.54 -13.52
C ASP A 298 24.40 -3.07 -13.92
N GLN A 299 23.34 -2.28 -14.08
CA GLN A 299 23.42 -0.84 -14.33
C GLN A 299 24.00 -0.09 -13.11
N LEU A 300 23.62 -0.48 -11.89
CA LEU A 300 24.19 0.09 -10.66
C LEU A 300 25.70 -0.17 -10.53
N ALA A 301 26.19 -1.28 -11.06
CA ALA A 301 27.61 -1.61 -11.01
C ALA A 301 28.49 -0.60 -11.79
N HIS A 302 27.93 0.12 -12.77
CA HIS A 302 28.66 1.16 -13.51
C HIS A 302 28.95 2.40 -12.66
N PHE A 303 28.10 2.70 -11.67
CA PHE A 303 28.25 3.82 -10.73
C PHE A 303 29.10 3.48 -9.51
N ARG A 304 29.47 2.20 -9.35
CA ARG A 304 30.16 1.68 -8.17
C ARG A 304 31.41 2.47 -7.80
N ARG A 305 32.28 2.74 -8.78
CA ARG A 305 33.55 3.48 -8.57
C ARG A 305 33.30 4.96 -8.30
N ASP A 306 32.43 5.57 -9.10
CA ASP A 306 32.17 7.01 -9.06
C ASP A 306 31.48 7.41 -7.74
N LEU A 307 30.65 6.53 -7.17
CA LEU A 307 29.99 6.70 -5.86
C LEU A 307 30.83 6.21 -4.67
N GLY A 308 32.06 5.74 -4.88
CA GLY A 308 32.92 5.25 -3.81
C GLY A 308 32.42 3.99 -3.11
N ILE A 309 31.64 3.14 -3.80
CA ILE A 309 31.11 1.87 -3.30
C ILE A 309 32.09 0.74 -3.62
N GLU A 310 32.86 0.30 -2.66
CA GLU A 310 33.91 -0.71 -2.86
C GLU A 310 33.42 -2.11 -2.52
N VAL A 311 32.25 -2.23 -1.88
CA VAL A 311 31.58 -3.51 -1.66
C VAL A 311 30.89 -4.00 -2.92
N ASN A 312 30.66 -5.31 -3.01
CA ASN A 312 29.87 -5.87 -4.09
C ASN A 312 28.40 -5.44 -3.90
N VAL A 313 27.88 -4.66 -4.87
CA VAL A 313 26.51 -4.11 -4.85
C VAL A 313 25.47 -5.22 -4.64
N ARG A 314 25.61 -6.36 -5.33
CA ARG A 314 24.66 -7.48 -5.20
C ARG A 314 24.63 -8.05 -3.78
N GLU A 315 25.79 -8.26 -3.20
CA GLU A 315 25.95 -8.76 -1.83
C GLU A 315 25.38 -7.76 -0.82
N LEU A 316 25.65 -6.46 -1.02
CA LEU A 316 25.13 -5.38 -0.18
C LEU A 316 23.59 -5.35 -0.20
N LEU A 317 22.99 -5.38 -1.39
CA LEU A 317 21.53 -5.38 -1.54
C LEU A 317 20.87 -6.60 -0.86
N LEU A 318 21.49 -7.78 -0.95
CA LEU A 318 20.98 -9.02 -0.33
C LEU A 318 21.10 -9.04 1.20
N ARG A 319 22.04 -8.29 1.79
CA ARG A 319 22.17 -8.15 3.25
C ARG A 319 21.06 -7.31 3.86
N HIS A 320 20.41 -6.46 3.07
CA HIS A 320 19.37 -5.52 3.51
C HIS A 320 18.00 -5.81 2.87
N PRO A 321 17.42 -7.01 3.06
CA PRO A 321 16.19 -7.42 2.39
C PRO A 321 14.93 -6.68 2.88
N GLY A 322 15.04 -5.91 3.97
CA GLY A 322 13.98 -5.05 4.48
C GLY A 322 13.90 -3.68 3.79
N ILE A 323 14.96 -3.26 3.11
CA ILE A 323 15.03 -2.00 2.34
C ILE A 323 14.93 -2.32 0.86
N PHE A 324 15.73 -3.29 0.39
CA PHE A 324 15.80 -3.65 -1.02
C PHE A 324 15.14 -4.99 -1.32
N TYR A 325 14.56 -5.09 -2.51
CA TYR A 325 14.13 -6.37 -3.07
C TYR A 325 14.78 -6.60 -4.43
N ILE A 326 15.39 -7.78 -4.64
CA ILE A 326 15.92 -8.18 -5.94
C ILE A 326 14.95 -9.16 -6.60
N SER A 327 14.41 -8.79 -7.75
CA SER A 327 13.67 -9.70 -8.62
C SER A 327 14.60 -10.41 -9.60
N THR A 328 14.39 -11.72 -9.76
CA THR A 328 15.05 -12.56 -10.76
C THR A 328 14.14 -12.81 -11.97
N LYS A 329 13.07 -12.03 -12.12
CA LYS A 329 12.12 -12.17 -13.23
C LYS A 329 12.66 -11.45 -14.47
N GLY A 330 13.14 -12.22 -15.43
CA GLY A 330 13.73 -11.73 -16.68
C GLY A 330 15.14 -12.26 -16.88
N LYS A 331 15.87 -11.66 -17.82
CA LYS A 331 17.28 -11.98 -18.08
C LYS A 331 18.22 -11.27 -17.09
N THR A 332 17.84 -10.07 -16.67
CA THR A 332 18.60 -9.19 -15.78
C THR A 332 17.98 -9.17 -14.38
N LEU A 333 18.81 -8.91 -13.38
CA LEU A 333 18.34 -8.73 -11.99
C LEU A 333 17.91 -7.27 -11.79
N THR A 334 16.70 -7.05 -11.29
CA THR A 334 16.19 -5.70 -11.00
C THR A 334 16.02 -5.53 -9.51
N VAL A 335 16.56 -4.44 -8.96
CA VAL A 335 16.37 -4.06 -7.56
C VAL A 335 15.25 -3.04 -7.43
N PHE A 336 14.44 -3.21 -6.41
CA PHE A 336 13.34 -2.33 -6.01
C PHE A 336 13.61 -1.76 -4.62
N LEU A 337 13.21 -0.51 -4.43
CA LEU A 337 13.12 0.11 -3.12
C LEU A 337 11.77 -0.29 -2.48
N ARG A 338 11.77 -0.99 -1.34
CA ARG A 338 10.55 -1.63 -0.83
C ARG A 338 9.53 -0.63 -0.31
N GLU A 339 9.99 0.34 0.45
CA GLU A 339 9.20 1.40 1.05
C GLU A 339 8.45 2.25 0.03
N ALA A 340 8.94 2.31 -1.20
CA ALA A 340 8.32 3.08 -2.27
C ALA A 340 7.03 2.42 -2.82
N TYR A 341 6.76 1.16 -2.49
CA TYR A 341 5.70 0.39 -3.12
C TYR A 341 4.63 -0.10 -2.15
N ARG A 342 3.37 -0.04 -2.60
CA ARG A 342 2.22 -0.62 -1.90
C ARG A 342 1.32 -1.33 -2.92
N LYS A 343 1.01 -2.61 -2.69
CA LYS A 343 0.17 -3.44 -3.59
C LYS A 343 0.69 -3.53 -5.06
N GLY A 344 1.99 -3.34 -5.29
CA GLY A 344 2.56 -3.37 -6.65
C GLY A 344 2.35 -2.09 -7.47
N GLY A 345 2.03 -0.98 -6.80
CA GLY A 345 2.11 0.38 -7.33
C GLY A 345 2.97 1.27 -6.44
N LEU A 346 3.43 2.39 -6.99
CA LEU A 346 4.21 3.40 -6.26
C LEU A 346 3.32 4.15 -5.25
N ILE A 347 3.85 4.43 -4.05
CA ILE A 347 3.12 5.16 -2.99
C ILE A 347 2.96 6.64 -3.36
N GLU A 348 4.04 7.26 -3.82
CA GLU A 348 4.07 8.65 -4.30
C GLU A 348 4.25 8.63 -5.82
N PRO A 349 3.15 8.55 -6.60
CA PRO A 349 3.24 8.54 -8.06
C PRO A 349 3.77 9.88 -8.58
N ASN A 350 4.53 9.82 -9.66
CA ASN A 350 4.89 11.00 -10.44
C ASN A 350 4.21 10.95 -11.82
N PRO A 351 4.04 12.09 -12.51
CA PRO A 351 3.38 12.14 -13.82
C PRO A 351 3.97 11.17 -14.85
N MET A 352 5.28 10.94 -14.82
CA MET A 352 5.95 10.03 -15.74
C MET A 352 5.62 8.56 -15.44
N TYR A 353 5.57 8.19 -14.17
CA TYR A 353 5.12 6.89 -13.69
C TYR A 353 3.65 6.66 -14.06
N GLU A 354 2.79 7.68 -13.95
CA GLU A 354 1.38 7.56 -14.37
C GLU A 354 1.24 7.30 -15.86
N ALA A 355 1.97 8.02 -16.71
CA ALA A 355 2.01 7.75 -18.15
C ALA A 355 2.46 6.31 -18.45
N ARG A 356 3.57 5.86 -17.83
CA ARG A 356 4.06 4.48 -17.94
C ARG A 356 3.08 3.45 -17.42
N ARG A 357 2.38 3.77 -16.33
CA ARG A 357 1.38 2.90 -15.73
C ARG A 357 0.15 2.75 -16.61
N ASN A 358 -0.28 3.82 -17.27
CA ASN A 358 -1.39 3.79 -18.23
C ASN A 358 -1.03 2.92 -19.45
N MET A 359 0.20 3.02 -19.96
CA MET A 359 0.69 2.09 -20.98
C MET A 359 0.69 0.64 -20.49
N LEU A 360 1.17 0.40 -19.28
CA LEU A 360 1.17 -0.94 -18.68
C LEU A 360 -0.26 -1.49 -18.56
N ASN A 361 -1.21 -0.68 -18.09
CA ASN A 361 -2.61 -1.07 -17.97
C ASN A 361 -3.19 -1.47 -19.33
N LEU A 362 -2.87 -0.74 -20.40
CA LEU A 362 -3.29 -1.07 -21.76
C LEU A 362 -2.75 -2.42 -22.23
N VAL A 363 -1.48 -2.72 -21.95
CA VAL A 363 -0.85 -4.03 -22.21
C VAL A 363 -1.53 -5.14 -21.40
N LEU A 364 -1.94 -4.86 -20.16
CA LEU A 364 -2.54 -5.86 -19.27
C LEU A 364 -4.00 -6.19 -19.59
N LEU A 365 -4.71 -5.40 -20.41
CA LEU A 365 -6.07 -5.73 -20.85
C LEU A 365 -6.11 -7.08 -21.62
N GLY A 366 -5.10 -7.34 -22.45
CA GLY A 366 -4.95 -8.60 -23.21
C GLY A 366 -6.18 -8.95 -24.08
N CYS A 367 -6.26 -10.19 -24.62
CA CYS A 367 -7.43 -10.67 -25.38
C CYS A 367 -8.62 -11.09 -24.50
N ARG A 368 -8.36 -11.53 -23.26
CA ARG A 368 -9.39 -12.18 -22.44
C ARG A 368 -10.47 -11.20 -21.96
N LYS A 369 -10.14 -9.91 -21.83
CA LYS A 369 -11.11 -8.85 -21.51
C LYS A 369 -11.83 -8.30 -22.75
N THR A 370 -11.36 -8.60 -23.95
CA THR A 370 -11.96 -8.12 -25.21
C THR A 370 -13.28 -8.85 -25.52
N ARG A 371 -13.39 -10.15 -25.20
CA ARG A 371 -14.65 -10.90 -25.32
C ARG A 371 -15.76 -10.37 -24.40
N THR A 372 -15.41 -9.88 -23.23
CA THR A 372 -16.37 -9.31 -22.26
C THR A 372 -16.85 -7.91 -22.66
N LEU A 373 -16.02 -7.14 -23.38
CA LEU A 373 -16.41 -5.82 -23.91
C LEU A 373 -17.27 -5.93 -25.17
N LEU A 374 -16.93 -6.85 -26.09
CA LEU A 374 -17.73 -7.09 -27.31
C LEU A 374 -19.14 -7.63 -26.99
N ALA A 375 -19.31 -8.39 -25.91
CA ALA A 375 -20.63 -8.83 -25.44
C ALA A 375 -21.43 -7.71 -24.74
N GLY A 376 -20.80 -6.59 -24.40
CA GLY A 376 -21.46 -5.44 -23.77
C GLY A 376 -21.85 -4.32 -24.73
N ASP A 377 -21.33 -4.35 -25.96
CA ASP A 377 -21.62 -3.34 -26.99
C ASP A 377 -22.86 -3.71 -27.83
N GLU A 378 -23.27 -4.99 -27.88
CA GLU A 378 -24.52 -5.42 -28.54
C GLU A 378 -25.79 -5.24 -27.68
N ALA A 379 -25.64 -4.88 -26.40
CA ALA A 379 -26.77 -4.72 -25.46
C ALA A 379 -27.12 -3.24 -25.13
N LYS A 380 -26.56 -2.27 -25.89
CA LYS A 380 -26.69 -0.83 -25.59
C LYS A 380 -27.61 -0.04 -26.53
N GLU A 381 -28.33 -0.67 -27.46
CA GLU A 381 -29.25 0.04 -28.36
C GLU A 381 -30.75 -0.16 -28.10
N GLU A 382 -31.18 -1.00 -27.16
CA GLU A 382 -32.61 -1.18 -26.87
C GLU A 382 -32.91 -1.29 -25.37
N SER A 383 -32.83 -0.17 -24.64
CA SER A 383 -33.68 0.08 -23.44
C SER A 383 -33.41 1.48 -22.86
N ASN A 384 -33.82 2.52 -23.58
CA ASN A 384 -33.89 3.88 -23.04
C ASN A 384 -35.31 4.43 -23.20
N VAL A 385 -36.28 3.82 -22.50
CA VAL A 385 -37.52 4.49 -22.07
C VAL A 385 -38.01 3.78 -20.81
N VAL A 386 -37.73 4.34 -19.63
CA VAL A 386 -38.64 4.21 -18.49
C VAL A 386 -38.95 5.62 -18.05
N VAL A 387 -40.15 6.05 -18.43
CA VAL A 387 -40.83 7.23 -17.90
C VAL A 387 -41.04 6.98 -16.42
N CYS A 388 -40.43 7.77 -15.55
CA CYS A 388 -40.87 7.86 -14.16
C CYS A 388 -42.02 8.87 -14.13
N GLU A 389 -43.24 8.36 -14.05
CA GLU A 389 -44.40 9.15 -13.68
C GLU A 389 -44.16 9.76 -12.30
N VAL A 390 -44.35 11.08 -12.23
CA VAL A 390 -44.32 11.84 -10.99
C VAL A 390 -45.58 11.47 -10.22
N ASN A 391 -45.43 10.66 -9.17
CA ASN A 391 -46.38 10.64 -8.08
C ASN A 391 -45.88 11.67 -7.06
N GLU A 392 -46.55 12.82 -7.06
CA GLU A 392 -46.53 13.79 -5.96
C GLU A 392 -47.03 13.11 -4.69
N GLU A 393 -46.44 13.49 -3.56
CA GLU A 393 -46.74 13.07 -2.18
C GLU A 393 -45.97 11.83 -1.65
N GLY A 394 -44.73 12.08 -1.22
CA GLY A 394 -43.96 11.23 -0.32
C GLY A 394 -42.63 11.87 0.04
N GLU A 395 -42.38 12.14 1.32
CA GLU A 395 -41.13 12.74 1.82
C GLU A 395 -39.88 12.04 1.25
N ARG A 396 -38.96 12.83 0.67
CA ARG A 396 -37.80 12.29 -0.05
C ARG A 396 -36.85 11.60 0.93
N GLN A 397 -36.65 10.29 0.74
CA GLN A 397 -35.71 9.45 1.50
C GLN A 397 -34.24 9.95 1.49
N GLY A 398 -33.88 10.89 0.60
CA GLY A 398 -32.58 11.55 0.57
C GLY A 398 -32.33 12.54 1.71
N ASP A 399 -33.37 13.24 2.20
CA ASP A 399 -33.22 14.31 3.20
C ASP A 399 -32.82 13.74 4.58
N TRP A 400 -33.29 12.54 4.92
CA TRP A 400 -32.97 11.88 6.19
C TRP A 400 -31.47 11.51 6.31
N GLN A 401 -30.84 11.09 5.22
CA GLN A 401 -29.42 10.72 5.23
C GLN A 401 -28.50 11.94 5.36
N GLU A 402 -28.86 13.06 4.73
CA GLU A 402 -28.15 14.33 4.88
C GLU A 402 -28.24 14.84 6.32
N MET A 403 -29.43 14.81 6.93
CA MET A 403 -29.61 15.24 8.32
C MET A 403 -28.82 14.36 9.31
N GLU A 404 -28.74 13.06 9.06
CA GLU A 404 -27.95 12.16 9.91
C GLU A 404 -26.44 12.40 9.76
N ALA A 405 -25.97 12.73 8.55
CA ALA A 405 -24.59 13.15 8.31
C ALA A 405 -24.26 14.48 9.04
N VAL A 406 -25.17 15.46 9.00
CA VAL A 406 -25.06 16.72 9.75
C VAL A 406 -24.93 16.44 11.25
N LYS A 407 -25.82 15.60 11.81
CA LYS A 407 -25.78 15.23 13.24
C LYS A 407 -24.46 14.61 13.66
N ARG A 408 -23.89 13.71 12.84
CA ARG A 408 -22.58 13.08 13.12
C ARG A 408 -21.45 14.09 13.14
N VAL A 409 -21.41 15.02 12.18
CA VAL A 409 -20.38 16.07 12.12
C VAL A 409 -20.54 17.05 13.28
N LYS A 410 -21.78 17.45 13.60
CA LYS A 410 -22.10 18.34 14.73
C LYS A 410 -21.65 17.72 16.06
N LYS A 411 -21.99 16.46 16.31
CA LYS A 411 -21.51 15.70 17.48
C LYS A 411 -19.97 15.61 17.53
N LEU A 412 -19.32 15.35 16.41
CA LEU A 412 -17.85 15.27 16.37
C LEU A 412 -17.18 16.61 16.73
N LEU A 413 -17.73 17.73 16.23
CA LEU A 413 -17.30 19.07 16.61
C LEU A 413 -17.61 19.41 18.07
N MET A 414 -18.75 18.95 18.59
CA MET A 414 -19.12 19.14 20.00
C MET A 414 -18.15 18.42 20.96
N MET A 415 -17.59 17.28 20.55
CA MET A 415 -16.54 16.58 21.31
C MET A 415 -15.15 17.24 21.22
N SER A 416 -14.94 18.15 20.24
CA SER A 416 -13.68 18.87 20.11
C SER A 416 -13.48 19.86 21.26
N VAL A 417 -12.26 19.95 21.77
CA VAL A 417 -11.86 20.87 22.86
C VAL A 417 -12.13 22.32 22.47
N SER A 418 -11.93 22.66 21.20
CA SER A 418 -12.10 24.02 20.68
C SER A 418 -13.44 24.26 19.97
N GLY A 419 -14.28 23.22 19.83
CA GLY A 419 -15.45 23.29 18.95
C GLY A 419 -15.09 23.40 17.46
N SER A 420 -13.82 23.14 17.10
CA SER A 420 -13.32 23.19 15.73
C SER A 420 -12.58 21.91 15.35
N LEU A 421 -12.58 21.57 14.06
CA LEU A 421 -11.87 20.42 13.50
C LEU A 421 -11.21 20.80 12.17
N ARG A 422 -10.09 20.14 11.88
CA ARG A 422 -9.46 20.25 10.56
C ARG A 422 -10.30 19.51 9.51
N LEU A 423 -10.57 20.15 8.39
CA LEU A 423 -11.25 19.53 7.23
C LEU A 423 -10.49 18.29 6.72
N HIS A 424 -9.16 18.30 6.82
CA HIS A 424 -8.35 17.13 6.50
C HIS A 424 -8.72 15.91 7.36
N ALA A 425 -8.94 16.08 8.66
CA ALA A 425 -9.31 14.98 9.55
C ALA A 425 -10.69 14.41 9.18
N LEU A 426 -11.68 15.25 8.89
CA LEU A 426 -12.98 14.82 8.38
C LEU A 426 -12.86 14.09 7.04
N ARG A 427 -11.97 14.54 6.15
CA ARG A 427 -11.71 13.89 4.86
C ARG A 427 -11.14 12.47 5.04
N MET A 428 -10.33 12.24 6.07
CA MET A 428 -9.73 10.94 6.35
C MET A 428 -10.75 9.88 6.78
N ILE A 429 -11.83 10.28 7.47
CA ILE A 429 -12.92 9.37 7.92
C ILE A 429 -14.25 9.63 7.20
N ARG A 430 -14.21 10.31 6.05
CA ARG A 430 -15.40 10.74 5.30
C ARG A 430 -16.34 9.58 5.00
N ARG A 431 -15.78 8.46 4.56
CA ARG A 431 -16.55 7.26 4.20
C ARG A 431 -17.14 6.59 5.44
N GLU A 432 -16.40 6.55 6.53
CA GLU A 432 -16.78 5.96 7.80
C GLU A 432 -17.90 6.78 8.45
N LEU A 433 -17.91 8.10 8.31
CA LEU A 433 -19.01 8.97 8.73
C LEU A 433 -20.22 8.95 7.76
N GLY A 434 -20.05 8.40 6.57
CA GLY A 434 -21.09 8.36 5.55
C GLY A 434 -21.31 9.69 4.83
N LEU A 435 -20.27 10.53 4.76
CA LEU A 435 -20.34 11.85 4.12
C LEU A 435 -20.18 11.74 2.59
N PRO A 436 -20.91 12.57 1.82
CA PRO A 436 -20.77 12.63 0.36
C PRO A 436 -19.39 13.17 -0.06
N GLU A 437 -19.00 13.00 -1.32
CA GLU A 437 -17.67 13.43 -1.81
C GLU A 437 -17.50 14.95 -1.76
N ASP A 438 -18.58 15.68 -1.98
CA ASP A 438 -18.70 17.12 -1.96
C ASP A 438 -19.20 17.67 -0.60
N PHE A 439 -19.05 16.91 0.50
CA PHE A 439 -19.58 17.26 1.83
C PHE A 439 -19.21 18.67 2.31
N ARG A 440 -18.10 19.23 1.81
CA ARG A 440 -17.73 20.62 2.09
C ARG A 440 -18.81 21.59 1.65
N ASP A 441 -19.39 21.39 0.48
CA ASP A 441 -20.39 22.27 -0.09
C ASP A 441 -21.80 21.76 0.24
N SER A 442 -22.04 20.44 0.09
CA SER A 442 -23.35 19.82 0.27
C SER A 442 -23.79 19.68 1.74
N ILE A 443 -22.85 19.59 2.69
CA ILE A 443 -23.13 19.53 4.13
C ILE A 443 -22.67 20.82 4.83
N LEU A 444 -21.37 21.15 4.78
CA LEU A 444 -20.86 22.29 5.54
C LEU A 444 -21.29 23.64 4.95
N GLY A 445 -21.42 23.74 3.62
CA GLY A 445 -21.90 24.95 2.94
C GLY A 445 -23.41 25.14 3.03
N LYS A 446 -24.19 24.06 2.85
CA LYS A 446 -25.66 24.07 2.93
C LYS A 446 -26.18 24.36 4.35
N PHE A 447 -25.50 23.86 5.38
CA PHE A 447 -25.88 24.04 6.79
C PHE A 447 -25.01 25.11 7.48
N SER A 448 -24.94 26.30 6.89
CA SER A 448 -24.12 27.42 7.41
C SER A 448 -24.57 27.95 8.77
N GLY A 449 -25.79 27.58 9.23
CA GLY A 449 -26.27 27.86 10.59
C GLY A 449 -25.64 26.94 11.65
N ASP A 450 -25.19 25.74 11.28
CA ASP A 450 -24.54 24.78 12.17
C ASP A 450 -23.01 24.85 12.08
N PHE A 451 -22.49 25.14 10.88
CA PHE A 451 -21.05 25.07 10.59
C PHE A 451 -20.53 26.37 9.97
N LYS A 452 -19.35 26.80 10.43
CA LYS A 452 -18.62 27.93 9.86
C LYS A 452 -17.27 27.44 9.34
N LEU A 453 -17.02 27.68 8.06
CA LEU A 453 -15.73 27.39 7.44
C LEU A 453 -14.79 28.57 7.66
N VAL A 454 -13.70 28.36 8.40
CA VAL A 454 -12.65 29.37 8.62
C VAL A 454 -11.46 29.05 7.73
N GLY A 455 -11.27 29.86 6.70
CA GLY A 455 -10.27 29.63 5.65
C GLY A 455 -10.60 28.41 4.78
N LEU A 456 -9.56 27.71 4.32
CA LEU A 456 -9.69 26.51 3.48
C LEU A 456 -9.54 25.20 4.27
N GLU A 457 -9.27 25.25 5.57
CA GLU A 457 -8.75 24.09 6.31
C GLU A 457 -9.48 23.74 7.62
N VAL A 458 -10.29 24.64 8.18
CA VAL A 458 -10.93 24.44 9.49
C VAL A 458 -12.44 24.64 9.40
N VAL A 459 -13.18 23.76 10.10
CA VAL A 459 -14.62 23.91 10.34
C VAL A 459 -14.85 24.14 11.83
N GLU A 460 -15.66 25.14 12.14
CA GLU A 460 -16.08 25.52 13.50
C GLU A 460 -17.56 25.26 13.69
N LEU A 461 -17.93 24.84 14.89
CA LEU A 461 -19.32 24.74 15.32
C LEU A 461 -19.88 26.14 15.62
N VAL A 462 -20.98 26.49 14.97
CA VAL A 462 -21.65 27.79 15.15
C VAL A 462 -22.57 27.75 16.36
N ASP A 463 -23.38 26.69 16.47
CA ASP A 463 -24.38 26.54 17.52
C ASP A 463 -24.26 25.20 18.24
N TRP A 464 -24.36 25.26 19.58
CA TRP A 464 -24.30 24.07 20.42
C TRP A 464 -25.69 23.48 20.61
N ASP A 465 -25.86 22.24 20.16
CA ASP A 465 -27.13 21.53 20.26
C ASP A 465 -27.18 20.67 21.52
N ALA A 466 -27.96 21.11 22.50
CA ALA A 466 -28.12 20.39 23.75
C ALA A 466 -28.81 19.03 23.58
N GLU A 467 -29.69 18.88 22.57
CA GLU A 467 -30.43 17.63 22.32
C GLU A 467 -29.50 16.52 21.80
N LEU A 468 -28.43 16.91 21.09
CA LEU A 468 -27.40 15.98 20.61
C LEU A 468 -26.34 15.62 21.66
N GLY A 469 -26.36 16.25 22.84
CA GLY A 469 -25.35 16.12 23.89
C GLY A 469 -25.33 14.80 24.66
N LEU A 470 -26.24 13.85 24.36
CA LEU A 470 -26.24 12.51 24.95
C LEU A 470 -25.34 11.55 24.15
N ALA A 471 -24.36 10.96 24.83
CA ALA A 471 -23.46 9.96 24.26
C ALA A 471 -24.12 8.59 24.16
N GLU A 472 -23.69 7.78 23.20
CA GLU A 472 -24.27 6.47 22.91
C GLU A 472 -24.14 5.50 24.10
N VAL A 473 -23.03 5.59 24.83
CA VAL A 473 -22.83 4.80 26.06
C VAL A 473 -23.85 5.17 27.16
N GLU A 474 -24.36 6.40 27.15
CA GLU A 474 -25.35 6.88 28.13
C GLU A 474 -26.74 6.38 27.78
N LYS A 475 -27.10 6.43 26.49
CA LYS A 475 -28.32 5.79 25.98
C LYS A 475 -28.34 4.29 26.27
N TRP A 476 -27.20 3.62 26.13
CA TRP A 476 -27.09 2.21 26.53
C TRP A 476 -27.35 2.02 28.02
N ARG A 477 -26.77 2.85 28.92
CA ARG A 477 -27.03 2.76 30.37
C ARG A 477 -28.50 2.97 30.70
N GLU A 478 -29.15 3.95 30.07
CA GLU A 478 -30.58 4.22 30.24
C GLU A 478 -31.43 3.00 29.90
N ARG A 479 -31.14 2.31 28.78
CA ARG A 479 -31.79 1.04 28.43
C ARG A 479 -31.52 -0.06 29.45
N GLU A 480 -30.30 -0.19 29.95
CA GLU A 480 -29.98 -1.22 30.94
C GLU A 480 -30.64 -0.94 32.30
N TYR A 481 -30.84 0.33 32.68
CA TYR A 481 -31.62 0.69 33.87
C TYR A 481 -33.08 0.27 33.76
N THR A 482 -33.71 0.60 32.62
CA THR A 482 -35.14 0.36 32.39
C THR A 482 -35.44 -1.12 32.14
N GLU A 483 -34.57 -1.83 31.41
CA GLU A 483 -34.82 -3.20 30.97
C GLU A 483 -34.27 -4.27 31.92
N LYS A 484 -33.16 -3.99 32.64
CA LYS A 484 -32.47 -4.99 33.47
C LYS A 484 -32.39 -4.65 34.97
N TRP A 485 -33.01 -3.56 35.41
CA TRP A 485 -33.13 -3.17 36.83
C TRP A 485 -31.79 -3.14 37.58
N LEU A 486 -30.70 -2.79 36.88
CA LEU A 486 -29.38 -2.65 37.49
C LEU A 486 -29.29 -1.36 38.31
N SER A 487 -28.56 -1.39 39.43
CA SER A 487 -28.43 -0.22 40.33
C SER A 487 -27.77 0.98 39.62
N GLU A 488 -28.38 2.18 39.75
CA GLU A 488 -27.83 3.44 39.19
C GLU A 488 -26.35 3.60 39.55
N PHE A 489 -26.01 3.32 40.81
CA PHE A 489 -24.68 3.45 41.36
C PHE A 489 -23.63 2.56 40.68
N GLU A 490 -24.01 1.37 40.22
CA GLU A 490 -23.05 0.39 39.68
C GLU A 490 -22.69 0.63 38.21
N ILE A 491 -23.61 1.18 37.42
CA ILE A 491 -23.42 1.32 35.96
C ILE A 491 -23.39 2.78 35.46
N LYS A 492 -23.47 3.77 36.35
CA LYS A 492 -23.47 5.22 36.03
C LYS A 492 -22.37 5.64 35.05
N PHE A 493 -21.20 5.03 35.17
CA PHE A 493 -20.04 5.29 34.33
C PHE A 493 -19.55 4.05 33.58
N ALA A 494 -20.39 3.03 33.49
CA ALA A 494 -19.97 1.75 32.93
C ALA A 494 -20.04 1.74 31.40
N PHE A 495 -19.21 0.91 30.80
CA PHE A 495 -19.22 0.60 29.37
C PHE A 495 -19.78 -0.81 29.17
N PRO A 496 -20.43 -1.07 28.04
CA PRO A 496 -20.73 -2.44 27.63
C PRO A 496 -19.41 -3.22 27.46
N ILE A 497 -19.32 -4.42 28.02
CA ILE A 497 -18.13 -5.27 27.95
C ILE A 497 -18.48 -6.63 27.37
N GLY A 498 -17.79 -7.02 26.30
CA GLY A 498 -17.84 -8.35 25.72
C GLY A 498 -16.45 -8.98 25.59
N PHE A 499 -16.22 -10.10 26.28
CA PHE A 499 -15.00 -10.88 26.11
C PHE A 499 -15.23 -12.05 25.14
N PRO A 500 -14.25 -12.39 24.28
CA PRO A 500 -14.36 -13.57 23.43
C PRO A 500 -14.31 -14.85 24.27
N THR A 501 -14.98 -15.90 23.78
CA THR A 501 -14.89 -17.24 24.38
C THR A 501 -13.42 -17.67 24.45
N GLY A 502 -12.97 -18.11 25.63
CA GLY A 502 -11.58 -18.51 25.87
C GLY A 502 -10.61 -17.37 26.25
N PHE A 503 -11.10 -16.14 26.50
CA PHE A 503 -10.26 -15.05 27.01
C PHE A 503 -9.67 -15.41 28.38
N LYS A 504 -8.33 -15.45 28.48
CA LYS A 504 -7.62 -15.75 29.73
C LYS A 504 -7.65 -14.53 30.65
N ILE A 505 -8.46 -14.63 31.71
CA ILE A 505 -8.57 -13.58 32.73
C ILE A 505 -7.43 -13.78 33.74
N GLU A 506 -6.52 -12.80 33.81
CA GLU A 506 -5.47 -12.77 34.81
C GLU A 506 -6.03 -12.54 36.23
N ARG A 507 -5.33 -13.04 37.25
CA ARG A 507 -5.72 -12.85 38.65
C ARG A 507 -5.73 -11.34 38.98
N GLY A 508 -6.83 -10.83 39.53
CA GLY A 508 -7.01 -9.41 39.84
C GLY A 508 -7.54 -8.55 38.67
N PHE A 509 -7.67 -9.10 37.46
CA PHE A 509 -8.21 -8.35 36.32
C PHE A 509 -9.69 -7.98 36.51
N ARG A 510 -10.51 -8.88 37.07
CA ARG A 510 -11.94 -8.65 37.30
C ARG A 510 -12.17 -7.53 38.33
N GLU A 511 -11.42 -7.53 39.43
CA GLU A 511 -11.50 -6.48 40.45
C GLU A 511 -11.06 -5.13 39.88
N ARG A 512 -9.93 -5.11 39.14
CA ARG A 512 -9.46 -3.90 38.45
C ARG A 512 -10.49 -3.36 37.47
N LEU A 513 -11.09 -4.23 36.66
CA LEU A 513 -12.12 -3.86 35.70
C LEU A 513 -13.36 -3.33 36.41
N LYS A 514 -13.84 -4.00 37.46
CA LYS A 514 -15.00 -3.58 38.25
C LYS A 514 -14.77 -2.20 38.88
N ASN A 515 -13.58 -1.96 39.44
CA ASN A 515 -13.20 -0.66 39.98
C ASN A 515 -13.16 0.39 38.87
N TRP A 516 -12.54 0.07 37.73
CA TRP A 516 -12.47 0.96 36.57
C TRP A 516 -13.86 1.32 36.02
N GLN A 517 -14.79 0.37 35.94
CA GLN A 517 -16.17 0.59 35.50
C GLN A 517 -16.94 1.55 36.42
N ARG A 518 -16.63 1.57 37.72
CA ARG A 518 -17.22 2.49 38.72
C ARG A 518 -16.58 3.88 38.74
N LEU A 519 -15.38 4.06 38.17
CA LEU A 519 -14.70 5.37 38.15
C LEU A 519 -15.54 6.43 37.44
N SER A 520 -15.74 7.58 38.07
CA SER A 520 -16.34 8.72 37.39
C SER A 520 -15.40 9.29 36.32
N TYR A 521 -15.97 9.81 35.24
CA TYR A 521 -15.25 10.52 34.21
C TYR A 521 -16.10 11.67 33.67
N THR A 522 -15.45 12.69 33.12
CA THR A 522 -16.15 13.80 32.44
C THR A 522 -16.72 13.30 31.13
N LYS A 523 -18.02 13.52 30.89
CA LYS A 523 -18.70 13.03 29.68
C LYS A 523 -18.06 13.60 28.41
N PRO A 524 -18.16 12.93 27.24
CA PRO A 524 -17.55 13.39 25.99
C PRO A 524 -17.95 14.82 25.58
N TYR A 525 -19.20 15.20 25.84
CA TYR A 525 -19.78 16.50 25.47
C TYR A 525 -19.73 17.54 26.60
N GLU A 526 -19.24 17.19 27.80
CA GLU A 526 -19.11 18.15 28.91
C GLU A 526 -17.83 18.99 28.76
N ARG A 527 -17.98 20.30 28.54
CA ARG A 527 -16.88 21.26 28.57
C ARG A 527 -16.51 21.59 30.03
N LYS A 528 -15.63 20.78 30.61
CA LYS A 528 -14.84 21.18 31.79
C LYS A 528 -13.40 21.37 31.39
N GLU A 529 -12.75 22.42 31.89
CA GLU A 529 -11.33 22.66 31.70
C GLU A 529 -10.54 21.38 31.98
N VAL A 530 -9.59 21.06 31.10
CA VAL A 530 -8.72 19.88 31.22
C VAL A 530 -8.04 19.95 32.57
N VAL A 531 -8.55 19.19 33.55
CA VAL A 531 -8.01 19.17 34.91
C VAL A 531 -6.55 18.72 34.81
N ARG A 532 -5.63 19.66 35.04
CA ARG A 532 -4.19 19.38 35.14
C ARG A 532 -4.01 18.29 36.20
N VAL A 533 -3.48 17.14 35.79
CA VAL A 533 -3.26 15.96 36.63
C VAL A 533 -2.26 16.33 37.74
N ARG A 534 -2.78 16.71 38.92
CA ARG A 534 -1.99 16.92 40.15
C ARG A 534 -2.52 16.13 41.36
N THR A 535 -3.51 15.25 41.18
CA THR A 535 -4.10 14.44 42.25
C THR A 535 -4.08 12.94 41.94
N CYS A 536 -3.91 12.12 42.98
CA CYS A 536 -3.98 10.67 42.93
C CYS A 536 -5.30 10.21 42.29
N GLY A 537 -5.23 9.38 41.24
CA GLY A 537 -6.40 8.91 40.47
C GLY A 537 -6.78 9.77 39.26
N GLY A 538 -6.10 10.90 39.00
CA GLY A 538 -6.37 11.75 37.83
C GLY A 538 -6.09 11.07 36.47
N ILE A 539 -5.08 10.20 36.42
CA ILE A 539 -4.67 9.50 35.18
C ILE A 539 -5.75 8.51 34.72
N GLU A 540 -6.34 7.74 35.64
CA GLU A 540 -7.36 6.73 35.29
C GLU A 540 -8.67 7.38 34.83
N ARG A 541 -9.06 8.51 35.43
CA ARG A 541 -10.23 9.29 34.99
C ARG A 541 -10.02 9.90 33.61
N TYR A 542 -8.80 10.37 33.35
CA TYR A 542 -8.40 10.87 32.04
C TYR A 542 -8.42 9.77 30.98
N GLU A 543 -7.85 8.60 31.30
CA GLU A 543 -7.88 7.43 30.43
C GLU A 543 -9.32 7.01 30.12
N LYS A 544 -10.19 7.00 31.15
CA LYS A 544 -11.61 6.67 30.99
C LYS A 544 -12.38 7.67 30.13
N ARG A 545 -12.08 8.97 30.25
CA ARG A 545 -12.62 10.00 29.33
C ARG A 545 -12.16 9.76 27.90
N ALA A 546 -10.89 9.45 27.69
CA ALA A 546 -10.38 9.15 26.35
C ALA A 546 -11.07 7.92 25.73
N VAL A 547 -11.32 6.86 26.52
CA VAL A 547 -12.12 5.70 26.10
C VAL A 547 -13.54 6.10 25.73
N ALA A 548 -14.17 6.98 26.51
CA ALA A 548 -15.52 7.48 26.23
C ALA A 548 -15.61 8.25 24.91
N ILE A 549 -14.63 9.12 24.64
CA ILE A 549 -14.56 9.88 23.39
C ILE A 549 -14.34 8.95 22.20
N LEU A 550 -13.44 7.97 22.30
CA LEU A 550 -13.20 7.00 21.23
C LEU A 550 -14.41 6.09 20.99
N HIS A 551 -15.07 5.64 22.05
CA HIS A 551 -16.32 4.90 21.96
C HIS A 551 -17.38 5.72 21.22
N GLU A 552 -17.54 7.00 21.57
CA GLU A 552 -18.51 7.87 20.90
C GLU A 552 -18.12 8.15 19.43
N LEU A 553 -16.84 8.41 19.12
CA LEU A 553 -16.43 8.59 17.73
C LEU A 553 -16.71 7.34 16.89
N LEU A 554 -16.38 6.15 17.41
CA LEU A 554 -16.73 4.90 16.73
C LEU A 554 -18.25 4.73 16.62
N SER A 555 -19.02 5.11 17.63
CA SER A 555 -20.48 5.06 17.58
C SER A 555 -21.06 5.99 16.50
N LEU A 556 -20.40 7.09 16.15
CA LEU A 556 -20.83 7.97 15.05
C LEU A 556 -20.58 7.38 13.66
N THR A 557 -19.69 6.40 13.54
CA THR A 557 -19.39 5.80 12.23
C THR A 557 -20.49 4.84 11.78
N VAL A 558 -20.69 4.77 10.45
CA VAL A 558 -21.70 3.93 9.80
C VAL A 558 -21.53 2.45 10.15
N GLU A 559 -20.28 1.98 10.21
CA GLU A 559 -19.95 0.58 10.47
C GLU A 559 -19.38 0.37 11.88
N LYS A 560 -19.45 1.36 12.77
CA LYS A 560 -18.90 1.27 14.14
C LYS A 560 -17.44 0.79 14.19
N MET A 561 -16.67 1.18 13.18
CA MET A 561 -15.28 0.79 12.98
C MET A 561 -14.51 1.88 12.21
N VAL A 562 -13.22 2.01 12.49
CA VAL A 562 -12.31 2.98 11.86
C VAL A 562 -10.89 2.41 11.84
N GLU A 563 -10.04 2.84 10.91
CA GLU A 563 -8.61 2.50 10.97
C GLU A 563 -7.91 3.23 12.13
N VAL A 564 -7.08 2.53 12.90
CA VAL A 564 -6.39 3.11 14.08
C VAL A 564 -5.54 4.33 13.68
N ASP A 565 -4.94 4.32 12.49
CA ASP A 565 -4.15 5.44 11.98
C ASP A 565 -5.03 6.67 11.67
N GLN A 566 -6.28 6.48 11.24
CA GLN A 566 -7.21 7.58 11.00
C GLN A 566 -7.65 8.27 12.31
N LEU A 567 -7.82 7.50 13.40
CA LEU A 567 -8.15 8.05 14.72
C LEU A 567 -7.05 8.98 15.27
N ALA A 568 -5.79 8.74 14.89
CA ALA A 568 -4.67 9.56 15.34
C ALA A 568 -4.79 11.03 14.88
N HIS A 569 -5.48 11.30 13.75
CA HIS A 569 -5.70 12.66 13.25
C HIS A 569 -6.60 13.50 14.17
N PHE A 570 -7.49 12.87 14.93
CA PHE A 570 -8.42 13.55 15.85
C PHE A 570 -7.83 13.77 17.25
N ARG A 571 -6.64 13.22 17.52
CA ARG A 571 -6.06 13.15 18.86
C ARG A 571 -5.93 14.53 19.53
N ARG A 572 -5.42 15.54 18.81
CA ARG A 572 -5.24 16.90 19.34
C ARG A 572 -6.57 17.61 19.53
N ASP A 573 -7.44 17.55 18.52
CA ASP A 573 -8.70 18.26 18.51
C ASP A 573 -9.64 17.73 19.61
N LEU A 574 -9.59 16.42 19.90
CA LEU A 574 -10.35 15.78 20.98
C LEU A 574 -9.65 15.81 22.34
N GLY A 575 -8.45 16.39 22.43
CA GLY A 575 -7.71 16.52 23.70
C GLY A 575 -7.28 15.17 24.30
N ILE A 576 -6.87 14.21 23.46
CA ILE A 576 -6.36 12.89 23.85
C ILE A 576 -4.82 12.90 23.87
N GLU A 577 -4.22 12.97 25.05
CA GLU A 577 -2.78 13.06 25.28
C GLU A 577 -2.12 11.68 25.41
N VAL A 578 -2.91 10.61 25.50
CA VAL A 578 -2.43 9.22 25.55
C VAL A 578 -2.27 8.61 24.15
N ASN A 579 -1.45 7.56 24.04
CA ASN A 579 -1.32 6.81 22.80
C ASN A 579 -2.60 6.02 22.50
N VAL A 580 -3.32 6.39 21.42
CA VAL A 580 -4.60 5.77 21.04
C VAL A 580 -4.46 4.26 20.85
N ARG A 581 -3.40 3.77 20.21
CA ARG A 581 -3.22 2.33 19.98
C ARG A 581 -3.03 1.56 21.28
N GLU A 582 -2.24 2.10 22.19
CA GLU A 582 -2.03 1.49 23.51
C GLU A 582 -3.31 1.50 24.33
N LEU A 583 -4.05 2.62 24.29
CA LEU A 583 -5.35 2.76 24.95
C LEU A 583 -6.34 1.69 24.46
N LEU A 584 -6.48 1.51 23.15
CA LEU A 584 -7.39 0.50 22.58
C LEU A 584 -7.00 -0.93 23.00
N LEU A 585 -5.69 -1.24 23.09
CA LEU A 585 -5.20 -2.55 23.49
C LEU A 585 -5.41 -2.85 24.99
N ARG A 586 -5.43 -1.82 25.85
CA ARG A 586 -5.71 -1.97 27.29
C ARG A 586 -7.17 -2.30 27.59
N HIS A 587 -8.09 -2.02 26.66
CA HIS A 587 -9.54 -2.21 26.83
C HIS A 587 -10.13 -3.22 25.82
N PRO A 588 -9.64 -4.48 25.80
CA PRO A 588 -10.03 -5.48 24.79
C PRO A 588 -11.48 -5.98 24.93
N GLY A 589 -12.17 -5.63 26.02
CA GLY A 589 -13.58 -5.95 26.24
C GLY A 589 -14.55 -4.95 25.60
N ILE A 590 -14.06 -3.76 25.23
CA ILE A 590 -14.83 -2.71 24.53
C ILE A 590 -14.42 -2.69 23.07
N PHE A 591 -13.10 -2.68 22.81
CA PHE A 591 -12.56 -2.59 21.47
C PHE A 591 -12.05 -3.93 20.96
N TYR A 592 -12.32 -4.22 19.69
CA TYR A 592 -11.67 -5.30 18.96
C TYR A 592 -10.75 -4.72 17.90
N ILE A 593 -9.47 -5.09 17.93
CA ILE A 593 -8.51 -4.66 16.91
C ILE A 593 -8.26 -5.82 15.95
N SER A 594 -8.69 -5.66 14.70
CA SER A 594 -8.38 -6.58 13.63
C SER A 594 -7.02 -6.24 13.03
N THR A 595 -6.17 -7.26 12.95
CA THR A 595 -4.92 -7.24 12.16
C THR A 595 -5.14 -7.86 10.77
N LYS A 596 -6.36 -8.30 10.45
CA LYS A 596 -6.71 -8.89 9.16
C LYS A 596 -6.89 -7.76 8.14
N GLY A 597 -5.80 -7.37 7.51
CA GLY A 597 -5.75 -6.24 6.58
C GLY A 597 -4.34 -5.70 6.41
N LYS A 598 -4.21 -4.55 5.75
CA LYS A 598 -2.93 -3.83 5.68
C LYS A 598 -2.78 -2.79 6.78
N THR A 599 -3.89 -2.38 7.35
CA THR A 599 -4.07 -1.38 8.39
C THR A 599 -4.70 -2.07 9.60
N LEU A 600 -4.49 -1.51 10.80
CA LEU A 600 -5.17 -1.97 11.99
C LEU A 600 -6.56 -1.32 12.01
N THR A 601 -7.61 -2.12 12.01
CA THR A 601 -8.99 -1.62 12.11
C THR A 601 -9.52 -1.91 13.50
N VAL A 602 -10.03 -0.88 14.16
CA VAL A 602 -10.71 -1.04 15.46
C VAL A 602 -12.21 -1.08 15.26
N PHE A 603 -12.86 -2.00 15.97
CA PHE A 603 -14.30 -2.22 15.98
C PHE A 603 -14.83 -2.01 17.40
N LEU A 604 -16.02 -1.45 17.48
CA LEU A 604 -16.80 -1.39 18.70
C LEU A 604 -17.48 -2.77 18.94
N ARG A 605 -17.12 -3.50 19.99
CA ARG A 605 -17.54 -4.92 20.12
C ARG A 605 -19.04 -5.09 20.31
N GLU A 606 -19.60 -4.28 21.17
CA GLU A 606 -21.01 -4.25 21.53
C GLU A 606 -21.91 -3.97 20.33
N ALA A 607 -21.40 -3.33 19.27
CA ALA A 607 -22.18 -3.05 18.08
C ALA A 607 -22.38 -4.26 17.18
N TYR A 608 -21.70 -5.39 17.43
CA TYR A 608 -21.70 -6.55 16.55
C TYR A 608 -22.22 -7.82 17.22
N ARG A 609 -23.08 -8.55 16.50
CA ARG A 609 -23.55 -9.88 16.90
C ARG A 609 -23.52 -10.81 15.69
N LYS A 610 -22.93 -12.01 15.84
CA LYS A 610 -22.79 -13.03 14.77
C LYS A 610 -22.18 -12.48 13.46
N GLY A 611 -21.31 -11.47 13.55
CA GLY A 611 -20.64 -10.88 12.39
C GLY A 611 -21.45 -9.85 11.59
N GLY A 612 -22.59 -9.40 12.11
CA GLY A 612 -23.36 -8.26 11.61
C GLY A 612 -23.56 -7.18 12.67
N LEU A 613 -23.90 -5.97 12.24
CA LEU A 613 -24.25 -4.87 13.13
C LEU A 613 -25.58 -5.14 13.82
N ILE A 614 -25.68 -4.88 15.14
CA ILE A 614 -26.91 -5.10 15.92
C ILE A 614 -28.01 -4.13 15.48
N GLU A 615 -27.65 -2.86 15.28
CA GLU A 615 -28.54 -1.80 14.80
C GLU A 615 -28.04 -1.31 13.43
N PRO A 616 -28.37 -2.01 12.33
CA PRO A 616 -27.95 -1.63 10.99
C PRO A 616 -28.60 -0.32 10.55
N ASN A 617 -27.84 0.52 9.85
CA ASN A 617 -28.39 1.68 9.15
C ASN A 617 -28.50 1.38 7.64
N PRO A 618 -29.32 2.13 6.89
CA PRO A 618 -29.51 1.87 5.45
C PRO A 618 -28.22 1.88 4.63
N MET A 619 -27.23 2.70 5.01
CA MET A 619 -25.93 2.72 4.34
C MET A 619 -25.13 1.43 4.58
N TYR A 620 -25.15 0.91 5.80
CA TYR A 620 -24.54 -0.37 6.15
C TYR A 620 -25.21 -1.51 5.40
N GLU A 621 -26.55 -1.52 5.31
CA GLU A 621 -27.30 -2.52 4.56
C GLU A 621 -26.98 -2.48 3.06
N ALA A 622 -26.93 -1.29 2.46
CA ALA A 622 -26.53 -1.12 1.07
C ALA A 622 -25.11 -1.68 0.83
N ARG A 623 -24.14 -1.32 1.69
CA ARG A 623 -22.76 -1.85 1.61
C ARG A 623 -22.70 -3.36 1.83
N ARG A 624 -23.54 -3.90 2.72
CA ARG A 624 -23.63 -5.33 3.00
C ARG A 624 -24.23 -6.10 1.83
N ASN A 625 -25.24 -5.54 1.17
CA ASN A 625 -25.85 -6.12 -0.03
C ASN A 625 -24.86 -6.12 -1.20
N MET A 626 -24.11 -5.02 -1.40
CA MET A 626 -23.01 -4.96 -2.37
C MET A 626 -21.94 -6.03 -2.07
N LEU A 627 -21.58 -6.21 -0.80
CA LEU A 627 -20.65 -7.27 -0.39
C LEU A 627 -21.20 -8.67 -0.71
N ASN A 628 -22.47 -8.93 -0.39
CA ASN A 628 -23.12 -10.21 -0.67
C ASN A 628 -23.13 -10.51 -2.17
N LEU A 629 -23.38 -9.52 -3.03
CA LEU A 629 -23.32 -9.67 -4.49
C LEU A 629 -21.92 -10.07 -4.98
N VAL A 630 -20.86 -9.45 -4.44
CA VAL A 630 -19.47 -9.83 -4.79
C VAL A 630 -19.17 -11.26 -4.33
N LEU A 631 -19.65 -11.66 -3.15
CA LEU A 631 -19.47 -13.03 -2.65
C LEU A 631 -20.26 -14.06 -3.46
N LEU A 632 -21.46 -13.72 -3.95
CA LEU A 632 -22.26 -14.57 -4.84
C LEU A 632 -21.58 -14.78 -6.20
N GLY A 633 -20.96 -13.74 -6.76
CA GLY A 633 -20.14 -13.84 -7.97
C GLY A 633 -18.99 -14.85 -7.83
N CYS A 634 -18.41 -14.97 -6.64
CA CYS A 634 -17.34 -15.93 -6.34
C CYS A 634 -17.85 -17.38 -6.19
N ARG A 635 -19.12 -17.58 -5.80
CA ARG A 635 -19.73 -18.92 -5.68
C ARG A 635 -20.11 -19.49 -7.05
N LYS A 636 -20.68 -18.69 -7.95
CA LYS A 636 -21.03 -19.12 -9.32
C LYS A 636 -19.79 -19.46 -10.18
N THR A 637 -18.64 -18.83 -9.93
CA THR A 637 -17.37 -19.22 -10.57
C THR A 637 -16.80 -20.54 -10.06
N ARG A 638 -17.25 -21.03 -8.90
CA ARG A 638 -16.79 -22.30 -8.31
C ARG A 638 -17.60 -23.49 -8.83
N THR A 639 -18.88 -23.30 -9.12
CA THR A 639 -19.75 -24.33 -9.73
C THR A 639 -19.46 -24.56 -11.21
N LEU A 640 -18.98 -23.56 -11.97
CA LEU A 640 -18.60 -23.74 -13.39
C LEU A 640 -17.29 -24.53 -13.63
N LEU A 641 -16.59 -24.93 -12.55
CA LEU A 641 -15.36 -25.74 -12.63
C LEU A 641 -15.56 -27.18 -12.15
N ALA A 642 -16.78 -27.56 -11.76
CA ALA A 642 -17.13 -28.92 -11.36
C ALA A 642 -18.34 -29.38 -12.17
N GLY A 643 -18.07 -30.05 -13.30
CA GLY A 643 -18.92 -31.07 -13.90
C GLY A 643 -20.30 -30.65 -14.43
N ASP A 644 -20.45 -30.80 -15.75
CA ASP A 644 -21.72 -31.22 -16.34
C ASP A 644 -22.33 -32.38 -15.55
N GLU A 645 -23.54 -32.20 -15.01
CA GLU A 645 -24.71 -33.08 -15.17
C GLU A 645 -25.81 -32.72 -14.15
N ALA A 646 -27.04 -32.74 -14.66
CA ALA A 646 -28.33 -32.87 -13.97
C ALA A 646 -29.00 -31.63 -13.32
N LYS A 647 -29.99 -31.16 -14.10
CA LYS A 647 -31.41 -30.89 -13.77
C LYS A 647 -31.80 -29.61 -13.02
N GLU A 648 -32.66 -28.88 -13.73
CA GLU A 648 -33.70 -27.99 -13.22
C GLU A 648 -34.39 -28.58 -11.98
N GLU A 649 -34.55 -27.76 -10.95
CA GLU A 649 -35.86 -27.55 -10.35
C GLU A 649 -35.83 -26.25 -9.55
N SER A 650 -36.74 -25.35 -9.93
CA SER A 650 -37.26 -24.30 -9.07
C SER A 650 -37.76 -24.91 -7.77
N ASN A 651 -37.49 -24.28 -6.62
CA ASN A 651 -38.55 -24.01 -5.66
C ASN A 651 -38.15 -22.99 -4.59
N VAL A 652 -39.08 -22.06 -4.40
CA VAL A 652 -39.26 -21.19 -3.25
C VAL A 652 -39.36 -22.04 -2.00
N VAL A 653 -38.59 -21.75 -0.94
CA VAL A 653 -38.89 -22.25 0.41
C VAL A 653 -38.71 -21.13 1.44
N VAL A 654 -39.86 -20.80 2.00
CA VAL A 654 -40.16 -20.06 3.22
C VAL A 654 -39.25 -20.51 4.37
N CYS A 655 -38.67 -19.56 5.12
CA CYS A 655 -37.97 -19.88 6.35
C CYS A 655 -38.99 -20.08 7.49
N GLU A 656 -39.32 -21.32 7.78
CA GLU A 656 -39.88 -21.70 9.08
C GLU A 656 -38.77 -21.73 10.14
N VAL A 657 -39.10 -21.17 11.30
CA VAL A 657 -38.31 -21.21 12.53
C VAL A 657 -38.53 -22.57 13.17
N ASN A 658 -37.44 -23.27 13.52
CA ASN A 658 -37.50 -24.30 14.55
C ASN A 658 -36.40 -24.05 15.58
N GLU A 659 -36.86 -23.92 16.82
CA GLU A 659 -36.11 -23.94 18.06
C GLU A 659 -35.59 -25.36 18.31
N GLU A 660 -34.31 -25.51 18.66
CA GLU A 660 -33.78 -26.41 19.69
C GLU A 660 -32.25 -26.60 19.55
N GLY A 661 -31.54 -26.50 20.69
CA GLY A 661 -30.31 -27.26 20.93
C GLY A 661 -28.98 -26.58 20.63
N GLU A 662 -28.37 -26.01 21.67
CA GLU A 662 -27.02 -25.42 21.68
C GLU A 662 -25.90 -26.33 21.12
N ARG A 663 -25.02 -25.74 20.30
CA ARG A 663 -23.56 -25.97 20.38
C ARG A 663 -22.86 -24.62 20.26
N GLN A 664 -22.40 -24.11 21.40
CA GLN A 664 -21.66 -22.87 21.53
C GLN A 664 -20.19 -23.14 21.16
N GLY A 665 -19.90 -23.11 19.85
CA GLY A 665 -18.56 -23.33 19.28
C GLY A 665 -18.14 -22.14 18.44
N ASP A 666 -17.00 -21.54 18.83
CA ASP A 666 -16.23 -20.49 18.19
C ASP A 666 -16.96 -19.21 17.77
N TRP A 667 -16.52 -18.07 18.33
CA TRP A 667 -16.76 -16.75 17.72
C TRP A 667 -15.92 -16.63 16.45
N VAL A 668 -16.23 -17.46 15.46
CA VAL A 668 -15.88 -17.24 14.08
C VAL A 668 -16.87 -16.22 13.57
N ILE A 669 -16.39 -15.03 13.28
CA ILE A 669 -17.09 -14.17 12.35
C ILE A 669 -17.06 -14.90 10.99
N PRO A 670 -18.17 -15.47 10.48
CA PRO A 670 -18.12 -16.48 9.41
C PRO A 670 -17.54 -15.96 8.08
N PHE A 671 -17.46 -14.64 7.90
CA PHE A 671 -16.84 -14.03 6.73
C PHE A 671 -15.30 -14.15 6.71
N LEU A 672 -14.67 -14.46 7.85
CA LEU A 672 -13.21 -14.51 7.98
C LEU A 672 -12.60 -15.89 7.79
N GLU A 673 -13.39 -16.96 7.80
CA GLU A 673 -12.91 -18.33 7.54
C GLU A 673 -13.15 -18.76 6.10
N ASN A 674 -14.25 -18.35 5.46
CA ASN A 674 -14.55 -18.76 4.07
C ASN A 674 -13.90 -17.89 2.98
N CYS A 675 -12.86 -17.13 3.31
CA CYS A 675 -12.04 -16.41 2.35
C CYS A 675 -10.56 -16.73 2.56
N GLU A 676 -10.15 -17.94 2.20
CA GLU A 676 -8.74 -18.29 1.97
C GLU A 676 -8.12 -17.52 0.78
N GLU A 677 -8.87 -16.64 0.12
CA GLU A 677 -8.34 -15.70 -0.85
C GLU A 677 -8.51 -14.25 -0.39
N SER A 678 -7.38 -13.59 -0.09
CA SER A 678 -7.26 -12.15 0.17
C SER A 678 -7.62 -11.24 -1.03
N ARG A 679 -8.43 -11.73 -1.97
CA ARG A 679 -8.84 -11.03 -3.19
C ARG A 679 -10.19 -10.33 -3.06
N CYS A 680 -11.15 -10.85 -2.30
CA CYS A 680 -12.53 -10.35 -2.37
C CYS A 680 -12.76 -9.00 -1.66
N ILE A 681 -12.10 -8.73 -0.53
CA ILE A 681 -12.24 -7.44 0.18
C ILE A 681 -11.52 -6.30 -0.57
N GLY A 682 -10.39 -6.60 -1.21
CA GLY A 682 -9.64 -5.64 -2.03
C GLY A 682 -10.34 -5.30 -3.35
N VAL A 683 -11.10 -6.24 -3.91
CA VAL A 683 -11.96 -6.03 -5.08
C VAL A 683 -13.20 -5.22 -4.71
N LEU A 684 -13.77 -5.39 -3.50
CA LEU A 684 -14.86 -4.53 -3.01
C LEU A 684 -14.48 -3.05 -2.93
N LEU A 685 -13.27 -2.77 -2.43
CA LEU A 685 -12.74 -1.42 -2.30
C LEU A 685 -12.36 -0.79 -3.65
N SER A 686 -12.03 -1.59 -4.67
CA SER A 686 -11.70 -1.07 -6.01
C SER A 686 -12.92 -1.00 -6.95
N MET A 687 -13.87 -1.93 -6.86
CA MET A 687 -15.09 -1.91 -7.70
C MET A 687 -16.02 -0.76 -7.31
N LEU A 688 -16.09 -0.37 -6.03
CA LEU A 688 -16.82 0.83 -5.61
C LEU A 688 -16.15 2.15 -6.07
N HIS A 689 -14.87 2.12 -6.43
CA HIS A 689 -14.18 3.24 -7.08
C HIS A 689 -14.37 3.24 -8.61
N GLU A 690 -14.72 2.09 -9.21
CA GLU A 690 -14.96 1.95 -10.66
C GLU A 690 -16.43 2.16 -11.07
N CYS A 691 -17.41 2.11 -10.16
CA CYS A 691 -18.80 2.51 -10.47
C CYS A 691 -18.98 4.00 -10.81
N ARG A 692 -17.91 4.81 -10.70
CA ARG A 692 -17.90 6.25 -11.02
C ARG A 692 -17.85 6.56 -12.53
N LEU A 693 -17.80 5.54 -13.40
CA LEU A 693 -17.77 5.72 -14.86
C LEU A 693 -19.01 5.18 -15.59
N TRP A 694 -20.07 4.81 -14.86
CA TRP A 694 -21.32 4.28 -15.45
C TRP A 694 -22.60 4.99 -14.99
N LEU A 695 -22.51 6.04 -14.17
CA LEU A 695 -23.66 6.86 -13.72
C LEU A 695 -23.48 8.37 -14.01
N CYS A 696 -22.68 8.70 -15.02
CA CYS A 696 -22.75 9.99 -15.72
C CYS A 696 -22.77 9.69 -17.22
N GLY A 697 -23.93 9.20 -17.65
CA GLY A 697 -24.46 9.33 -19.00
C GLY A 697 -25.85 9.91 -18.83
#